data_AF-A0A2V6FYJ1-F1
#
_entry.id   AF-A0A2V6FYJ1-F1
#
_cell.length_a   1.000
_cell.length_b   1.000
_cell.length_c   1.000
_cell.angle_alpha   90.00
_cell.angle_beta   90.00
_cell.angle_gamma   90.00
#
_symmetry.space_group_name_H-M   'P 1'
#
loop_
_entity.id
_entity.type
_entity.pdbx_description
1 polymer ?
#
loop_
_entity_poly.entity_id
_entity_poly.type
_entity_poly.pdbx_seq_one_letter_code
_entity_poly.pdbx_strand_id
1 'polypeptide(L)'
;MRNSEPGISATTSTQAVFVPPPSTPRMRSPGFTSSYCMAGAPPAASFLYDFGKKSKRCHCPTNALPLPRFRALVSCRIVMDEKEAAKRIEHLRDEIRKHDRLYYEEAAPVISDRDYDRLYKELVDLESQFPDLVTPDSPTQRVGGKPLKAFGQVSHLLPMLSLDNTYSEEEVRNFYARIQRLLPDEKIPVVIEPKVDGVAVSLIYESGKLRQAATRGDGNVGDDITQNIRTIRSVPERLRDGAPKLLEVRGEVYMDRKGFEKLNDDRKKQSLPLFANPRNAAAGSLKQLDPAIVAKRPLGIVLYGTGATEGLDIEVHSEVFPLLKKLGLPTTEWWRVAESLEKILDAIHELDGIRHKFAYQTDGAVVKVNSFAQRERLGFTAKSPRWAIAYKYAAERVQTRLKDIIIQVGRTGILTPVAVLEPVLVSGSTVGRATLHNEDEIKRKDIRIGDTVVIEKAGEVIPAVVEVVKSKRPRSAKPFHFSEHIHGKCPVCGGPIRRDPEFVAWRCENLHCPAQTTRRVEFFAARGALDIESVGGIVADKLVERGLVREPLDLFELKIEQLAKLNLGTEEASRVFGEKNATKAIHAIERARTLPVSRWLFALAIPDVGKTTAMQLARFHDTIEDVADSPLLRDVLDYQEKRDQKEPAKETAERLIKAGFAKRSRSKAAKGDIVTEVGPVIAGSVLDFFASTAGKKILRRMKELGIEPKSEKVSAKKAADLPLSGKTFVLTGILPSMTREEATEKIEALGGHVTGSVSKKTDYVLAGAEPGSKFDKAKNLGVKIIDEAAFRKML
;
A
#
# COMPACT_ATOMS: atom_id res chain seq x y z
N MET A 1 -68.44 10.15 23.03
CA MET A 1 -69.77 10.37 22.41
C MET A 1 -69.59 11.16 21.12
N ARG A 2 -70.40 10.85 20.09
CA ARG A 2 -70.77 11.61 18.86
C ARG A 2 -69.93 12.86 18.52
N ASN A 3 -69.19 12.87 17.41
CA ASN A 3 -69.61 13.10 16.00
C ASN A 3 -69.95 14.57 15.66
N SER A 4 -69.20 15.17 14.72
CA SER A 4 -69.76 15.69 13.45
C SER A 4 -68.66 16.24 12.51
N GLU A 5 -68.70 15.84 11.24
CA GLU A 5 -67.90 16.38 10.12
C GLU A 5 -68.49 17.72 9.61
N PRO A 6 -67.96 18.29 8.51
CA PRO A 6 -68.51 17.93 7.19
C PRO A 6 -67.47 17.68 6.06
N GLY A 7 -67.81 16.83 5.08
CA GLY A 7 -67.10 16.69 3.79
C GLY A 7 -67.51 17.76 2.75
N ILE A 8 -67.37 17.61 1.41
CA ILE A 8 -67.36 16.44 0.51
C ILE A 8 -66.72 16.83 -0.87
N SER A 9 -66.21 15.85 -1.65
CA SER A 9 -65.95 15.90 -3.13
C SER A 9 -64.68 16.67 -3.63
N ALA A 10 -63.93 16.26 -4.68
CA ALA A 10 -64.19 15.28 -5.75
C ALA A 10 -62.96 14.43 -6.15
N THR A 11 -63.23 13.38 -6.94
CA THR A 11 -62.30 12.37 -7.49
C THR A 11 -61.51 12.80 -8.75
N THR A 12 -60.26 12.32 -8.89
CA THR A 12 -59.81 11.71 -10.17
C THR A 12 -58.65 10.73 -9.96
N SER A 13 -58.74 9.56 -10.59
CA SER A 13 -57.74 8.48 -10.57
C SER A 13 -57.23 8.21 -11.99
N THR A 14 -55.93 8.40 -12.24
CA THR A 14 -55.32 7.91 -13.51
C THR A 14 -53.89 7.41 -13.34
N GLN A 15 -53.78 6.08 -13.27
CA GLN A 15 -52.74 5.21 -13.86
C GLN A 15 -51.25 5.59 -13.77
N ALA A 16 -50.51 4.72 -13.08
CA ALA A 16 -49.08 4.53 -13.32
C ALA A 16 -48.84 3.88 -14.69
N VAL A 17 -47.89 4.41 -15.48
CA VAL A 17 -47.46 3.81 -16.75
C VAL A 17 -46.22 2.95 -16.51
N PHE A 18 -46.41 1.63 -16.58
CA PHE A 18 -45.35 0.64 -16.59
C PHE A 18 -44.78 0.54 -18.01
N VAL A 19 -43.45 0.60 -18.18
CA VAL A 19 -42.78 0.44 -19.49
C VAL A 19 -42.10 -0.94 -19.55
N PRO A 20 -42.65 -1.93 -20.27
CA PRO A 20 -41.99 -3.21 -20.49
C PRO A 20 -41.00 -3.16 -21.67
N PRO A 21 -39.96 -4.01 -21.69
CA PRO A 21 -39.06 -4.13 -22.84
C PRO A 21 -39.75 -4.88 -24.00
N PRO A 22 -39.40 -4.56 -25.27
CA PRO A 22 -40.01 -5.20 -26.44
C PRO A 22 -39.51 -6.63 -26.63
N SER A 23 -40.38 -7.48 -27.18
CA SER A 23 -40.07 -8.88 -27.52
C SER A 23 -40.55 -9.22 -28.94
N THR A 24 -40.07 -10.35 -29.47
CA THR A 24 -40.42 -11.01 -30.76
C THR A 24 -39.68 -10.49 -32.02
N PRO A 25 -39.48 -11.32 -33.08
CA PRO A 25 -40.09 -12.63 -33.33
C PRO A 25 -39.15 -13.84 -33.45
N ARG A 26 -39.76 -15.03 -33.31
CA ARG A 26 -39.18 -16.34 -33.66
C ARG A 26 -39.16 -16.52 -35.18
N MET A 27 -38.07 -17.05 -35.72
CA MET A 27 -38.07 -17.84 -36.96
C MET A 27 -37.50 -19.25 -36.70
N ARG A 28 -37.72 -20.16 -37.65
CA ARG A 28 -37.74 -21.61 -37.43
C ARG A 28 -36.35 -22.27 -37.39
N SER A 29 -36.28 -23.39 -36.67
CA SER A 29 -35.31 -24.51 -36.74
C SER A 29 -35.22 -25.11 -38.16
N PRO A 30 -34.22 -25.96 -38.52
CA PRO A 30 -33.39 -26.90 -37.72
C PRO A 30 -31.86 -26.61 -37.79
N GLY A 31 -30.97 -27.19 -36.97
CA GLY A 31 -31.02 -28.36 -36.10
C GLY A 31 -29.91 -29.34 -36.51
N PHE A 32 -28.98 -29.69 -35.62
CA PHE A 32 -28.19 -30.94 -35.65
C PHE A 32 -27.42 -31.12 -34.33
N THR A 33 -27.40 -32.34 -33.83
CA THR A 33 -26.75 -32.79 -32.61
C THR A 33 -25.24 -32.94 -32.76
N SER A 34 -24.45 -32.57 -31.75
CA SER A 34 -23.32 -33.40 -31.35
C SER A 34 -22.92 -33.17 -29.89
N SER A 35 -23.00 -34.26 -29.12
CA SER A 35 -22.49 -34.40 -27.77
C SER A 35 -20.97 -34.52 -27.74
N TYR A 36 -20.30 -33.86 -26.79
CA TYR A 36 -18.97 -34.28 -26.34
C TYR A 36 -18.97 -34.55 -24.83
N CYS A 37 -18.41 -35.70 -24.48
CA CYS A 37 -18.51 -36.30 -23.15
C CYS A 37 -17.61 -35.59 -22.12
N MET A 38 -18.08 -35.57 -20.87
CA MET A 38 -17.17 -35.51 -19.73
C MET A 38 -16.48 -36.88 -19.57
N ALA A 39 -15.18 -36.86 -19.24
CA ALA A 39 -14.44 -38.04 -18.80
C ALA A 39 -13.82 -37.76 -17.43
N GLY A 40 -14.41 -38.36 -16.38
CA GLY A 40 -13.79 -38.49 -15.06
C GLY A 40 -12.89 -39.74 -15.00
N ALA A 41 -11.93 -39.74 -14.08
CA ALA A 41 -10.89 -40.77 -13.98
C ALA A 41 -11.35 -42.09 -13.32
N PRO A 42 -10.64 -43.21 -13.55
CA PRO A 42 -10.65 -44.39 -12.69
C PRO A 42 -9.39 -44.46 -11.77
N PRO A 43 -9.49 -45.08 -10.58
CA PRO A 43 -8.35 -45.35 -9.70
C PRO A 43 -7.67 -46.71 -9.98
N ALA A 44 -6.55 -46.96 -9.30
CA ALA A 44 -5.62 -48.06 -9.55
C ALA A 44 -6.06 -49.45 -9.05
N ALA A 45 -5.53 -50.50 -9.70
CA ALA A 45 -5.32 -51.83 -9.12
C ALA A 45 -4.11 -52.52 -9.75
N SER A 46 -3.34 -53.26 -8.95
CA SER A 46 -2.08 -53.95 -9.28
C SER A 46 -2.26 -55.46 -9.40
N PHE A 47 -1.59 -56.13 -10.35
CA PHE A 47 -1.30 -57.59 -10.28
C PHE A 47 -0.02 -57.97 -11.07
N LEU A 48 0.54 -59.15 -10.78
CA LEU A 48 1.92 -59.59 -11.07
C LEU A 48 2.02 -60.77 -12.06
N TYR A 49 3.25 -61.09 -12.53
CA TYR A 49 3.75 -62.40 -13.04
C TYR A 49 3.20 -62.93 -14.41
N ASP A 50 3.88 -63.75 -15.25
CA ASP A 50 5.27 -64.28 -15.32
C ASP A 50 5.73 -64.67 -16.77
N PHE A 51 6.95 -65.21 -16.91
CA PHE A 51 7.76 -65.68 -18.08
C PHE A 51 7.12 -66.61 -19.16
N GLY A 52 7.79 -66.73 -20.35
CA GLY A 52 7.63 -67.96 -21.19
C GLY A 52 8.26 -68.07 -22.61
N LYS A 53 9.58 -68.27 -22.75
CA LYS A 53 10.36 -68.53 -24.01
C LYS A 53 9.88 -69.70 -24.93
N LYS A 54 10.01 -69.58 -26.27
CA LYS A 54 10.95 -70.35 -27.18
C LYS A 54 10.64 -70.23 -28.70
N SER A 55 11.63 -70.56 -29.55
CA SER A 55 11.62 -70.47 -31.02
C SER A 55 11.84 -71.83 -31.73
N LYS A 56 11.58 -71.92 -33.06
CA LYS A 56 12.26 -72.88 -34.00
C LYS A 56 12.06 -72.56 -35.51
N ARG A 57 12.85 -73.26 -36.36
CA ARG A 57 13.18 -73.08 -37.81
C ARG A 57 12.89 -74.40 -38.60
N CYS A 58 12.83 -74.51 -39.95
CA CYS A 58 12.89 -73.59 -41.12
C CYS A 58 12.46 -74.31 -42.44
N HIS A 59 12.16 -73.54 -43.52
CA HIS A 59 12.30 -73.90 -44.96
C HIS A 59 11.31 -74.98 -45.53
N CYS A 60 11.05 -75.15 -46.84
CA CYS A 60 11.74 -74.74 -48.10
C CYS A 60 10.72 -74.49 -49.30
N PRO A 61 10.99 -74.49 -50.64
CA PRO A 61 10.71 -73.32 -51.48
C PRO A 61 10.02 -73.55 -52.88
N THR A 62 10.17 -72.55 -53.77
CA THR A 62 10.16 -72.52 -55.27
C THR A 62 8.90 -72.17 -56.11
N ASN A 63 8.97 -70.94 -56.70
CA ASN A 63 8.71 -70.52 -58.09
C ASN A 63 7.31 -70.50 -58.75
N ALA A 64 6.74 -69.28 -58.86
CA ALA A 64 6.17 -68.68 -60.10
C ALA A 64 6.08 -67.12 -59.99
N LEU A 65 6.02 -66.41 -61.12
CA LEU A 65 5.97 -64.93 -61.30
C LEU A 65 4.66 -64.51 -62.02
N PRO A 66 4.26 -63.21 -62.19
CA PRO A 66 4.72 -61.93 -61.58
C PRO A 66 3.58 -60.93 -61.12
N LEU A 67 3.94 -59.98 -60.22
CA LEU A 67 3.48 -58.56 -60.04
C LEU A 67 1.97 -58.14 -60.00
N PRO A 68 1.61 -56.94 -59.46
CA PRO A 68 2.36 -55.99 -58.63
C PRO A 68 1.79 -55.79 -57.19
N ARG A 69 2.59 -55.18 -56.31
CA ARG A 69 2.29 -55.03 -54.86
C ARG A 69 1.38 -53.85 -54.54
N PHE A 70 0.31 -54.08 -53.77
CA PHE A 70 -0.24 -53.06 -52.87
C PHE A 70 0.79 -52.74 -51.78
N ARG A 71 1.28 -51.50 -51.75
CA ARG A 71 2.19 -51.03 -50.69
C ARG A 71 1.35 -50.59 -49.49
N ALA A 72 1.24 -51.45 -48.48
CA ALA A 72 0.73 -51.03 -47.18
C ALA A 72 1.67 -49.96 -46.59
N LEU A 73 1.15 -48.75 -46.39
CA LEU A 73 1.86 -47.66 -45.72
C LEU A 73 1.92 -47.96 -44.21
N VAL A 74 2.94 -48.72 -43.81
CA VAL A 74 3.37 -48.76 -42.41
C VAL A 74 3.82 -47.34 -42.05
N SER A 75 3.04 -46.66 -41.22
CA SER A 75 3.43 -45.37 -40.65
C SER A 75 4.62 -45.61 -39.72
N CYS A 76 5.81 -45.38 -40.26
CA CYS A 76 7.02 -45.37 -39.47
C CYS A 76 6.97 -44.12 -38.58
N ARG A 77 6.48 -44.27 -37.34
CA ARG A 77 6.76 -43.26 -36.30
C ARG A 77 8.28 -43.23 -36.16
N ILE A 78 8.88 -42.13 -36.59
CA ILE A 78 10.28 -41.83 -36.31
C ILE A 78 10.35 -41.66 -34.78
N VAL A 79 10.79 -42.72 -34.10
CA VAL A 79 11.18 -42.65 -32.70
C VAL A 79 12.50 -41.92 -32.70
N MET A 80 12.42 -40.60 -32.55
CA MET A 80 13.59 -39.73 -32.45
C MET A 80 14.43 -40.17 -31.24
N ASP A 81 15.75 -40.32 -31.42
CA ASP A 81 16.62 -40.79 -30.33
C ASP A 81 16.65 -39.77 -29.18
N GLU A 82 16.90 -40.20 -27.94
CA GLU A 82 16.93 -39.32 -26.76
C GLU A 82 17.98 -38.19 -26.92
N LYS A 83 19.10 -38.49 -27.60
CA LYS A 83 20.12 -37.48 -27.92
C LYS A 83 19.70 -36.50 -29.02
N GLU A 84 18.84 -36.93 -29.96
CA GLU A 84 18.26 -36.06 -30.97
C GLU A 84 17.16 -35.19 -30.36
N ALA A 85 16.34 -35.76 -29.46
CA ALA A 85 15.37 -35.05 -28.65
C ALA A 85 16.03 -33.97 -27.79
N ALA A 86 17.10 -34.29 -27.05
CA ALA A 86 17.84 -33.32 -26.24
C ALA A 86 18.37 -32.14 -27.09
N LYS A 87 18.95 -32.42 -28.27
CA LYS A 87 19.40 -31.37 -29.21
C LYS A 87 18.24 -30.53 -29.76
N ARG A 88 17.12 -31.15 -30.11
CA ARG A 88 15.95 -30.44 -30.66
C ARG A 88 15.26 -29.59 -29.60
N ILE A 89 15.14 -30.11 -28.37
CA ILE A 89 14.60 -29.41 -27.20
C ILE A 89 15.44 -28.17 -26.88
N GLU A 90 16.76 -28.27 -26.78
CA GLU A 90 17.62 -27.08 -26.55
C GLU A 90 17.52 -26.07 -27.69
N HIS A 91 17.52 -26.50 -28.95
CA HIS A 91 17.35 -25.60 -30.09
C HIS A 91 15.99 -24.88 -30.08
N LEU A 92 14.90 -25.58 -29.74
CA LEU A 92 13.57 -24.98 -29.61
C LEU A 92 13.51 -24.02 -28.42
N ARG A 93 14.11 -24.37 -27.27
CA ARG A 93 14.23 -23.47 -26.11
C ARG A 93 14.92 -22.17 -26.51
N ASP A 94 16.02 -22.24 -27.25
CA ASP A 94 16.79 -21.07 -27.66
C ASP A 94 16.11 -20.23 -28.74
N GLU A 95 15.49 -20.84 -29.76
CA GLU A 95 14.68 -20.09 -30.73
C GLU A 95 13.46 -19.42 -30.07
N ILE A 96 12.77 -20.10 -29.14
CA ILE A 96 11.66 -19.49 -28.37
C ILE A 96 12.16 -18.34 -27.50
N ARG A 97 13.27 -18.51 -26.75
CA ARG A 97 13.90 -17.43 -25.96
C ARG A 97 14.28 -16.22 -26.82
N LYS A 98 14.82 -16.47 -28.02
CA LYS A 98 15.17 -15.44 -29.01
C LYS A 98 13.94 -14.73 -29.57
N HIS A 99 12.84 -15.43 -29.82
CA HIS A 99 11.59 -14.81 -30.27
C HIS A 99 10.84 -14.06 -29.15
N ASP A 100 10.83 -14.59 -27.92
CA ASP A 100 10.37 -13.86 -26.72
C ASP A 100 11.15 -12.55 -26.58
N ARG A 101 12.49 -12.58 -26.71
CA ARG A 101 13.33 -11.37 -26.72
C ARG A 101 12.92 -10.39 -27.81
N LEU A 102 12.84 -10.84 -29.06
CA LEU A 102 12.50 -9.98 -30.20
C LEU A 102 11.12 -9.34 -30.05
N TYR A 103 10.15 -10.06 -29.47
CA TYR A 103 8.80 -9.57 -29.22
C TYR A 103 8.72 -8.62 -28.02
N TYR A 104 9.28 -9.00 -26.86
CA TYR A 104 9.08 -8.30 -25.58
C TYR A 104 10.21 -7.35 -25.16
N GLU A 105 11.45 -7.56 -25.59
CA GLU A 105 12.59 -6.66 -25.31
C GLU A 105 12.86 -5.69 -26.47
N GLU A 106 12.77 -6.16 -27.73
CA GLU A 106 13.18 -5.37 -28.92
C GLU A 106 11.99 -4.79 -29.71
N ALA A 107 10.75 -5.16 -29.37
CA ALA A 107 9.51 -4.78 -30.08
C ALA A 107 9.54 -5.00 -31.61
N ALA A 108 10.36 -5.96 -32.06
CA ALA A 108 10.67 -6.25 -33.46
C ALA A 108 10.46 -7.76 -33.76
N PRO A 109 9.21 -8.26 -33.70
CA PRO A 109 8.92 -9.67 -33.95
C PRO A 109 9.26 -10.08 -35.40
N VAL A 110 10.12 -11.10 -35.54
CA VAL A 110 10.59 -11.61 -36.85
C VAL A 110 9.72 -12.76 -37.37
N ILE A 111 8.86 -13.34 -36.54
CA ILE A 111 7.94 -14.43 -36.91
C ILE A 111 6.50 -14.07 -36.50
N SER A 112 5.51 -14.72 -37.13
CA SER A 112 4.10 -14.55 -36.76
C SER A 112 3.75 -15.27 -35.45
N ASP A 113 2.73 -14.80 -34.75
CA ASP A 113 2.18 -15.47 -33.55
C ASP A 113 1.89 -16.96 -33.82
N ARG A 114 1.40 -17.29 -35.02
CA ARG A 114 1.10 -18.67 -35.44
C ARG A 114 2.35 -19.53 -35.60
N ASP A 115 3.46 -18.96 -36.05
CA ASP A 115 4.74 -19.66 -36.16
C ASP A 115 5.38 -19.84 -34.77
N TYR A 116 5.24 -18.84 -33.88
CA TYR A 116 5.67 -18.95 -32.48
C TYR A 116 4.89 -20.07 -31.77
N ASP A 117 3.56 -20.09 -31.89
CA ASP A 117 2.70 -21.13 -31.30
C ASP A 117 3.05 -22.53 -31.82
N ARG A 118 3.49 -22.66 -33.08
CA ARG A 118 3.99 -23.94 -33.63
C ARG A 118 5.29 -24.38 -32.93
N LEU A 119 6.27 -23.49 -32.78
CA LEU A 119 7.53 -23.80 -32.08
C LEU A 119 7.28 -24.15 -30.60
N TYR A 120 6.44 -23.38 -29.92
CA TYR A 120 6.09 -23.59 -28.52
C TYR A 120 5.35 -24.93 -28.32
N LYS A 121 4.41 -25.26 -29.23
CA LYS A 121 3.74 -26.56 -29.21
C LYS A 121 4.70 -27.71 -29.48
N GLU A 122 5.62 -27.58 -30.44
CA GLU A 122 6.63 -28.61 -30.70
C GLU A 122 7.49 -28.90 -29.46
N LEU A 123 7.90 -27.86 -28.72
CA LEU A 123 8.62 -28.01 -27.46
C LEU A 123 7.79 -28.74 -26.39
N VAL A 124 6.51 -28.37 -26.21
CA VAL A 124 5.59 -29.05 -25.28
C VAL A 124 5.38 -30.52 -25.66
N ASP A 125 5.17 -30.81 -26.94
CA ASP A 125 4.96 -32.18 -27.44
C ASP A 125 6.22 -33.05 -27.23
N LEU A 126 7.43 -32.49 -27.37
CA LEU A 126 8.70 -33.18 -27.12
C LEU A 126 9.00 -33.39 -25.64
N GLU A 127 8.82 -32.37 -24.80
CA GLU A 127 8.99 -32.49 -23.35
C GLU A 127 7.96 -33.45 -22.71
N SER A 128 6.78 -33.58 -23.31
CA SER A 128 5.79 -34.60 -22.90
C SER A 128 6.20 -36.02 -23.30
N GLN A 129 7.01 -36.18 -24.36
CA GLN A 129 7.54 -37.47 -24.81
C GLN A 129 8.82 -37.88 -24.06
N PHE A 130 9.61 -36.92 -23.60
CA PHE A 130 10.86 -37.13 -22.87
C PHE A 130 10.89 -36.36 -21.53
N PRO A 131 10.15 -36.83 -20.49
CA PRO A 131 10.04 -36.11 -19.22
C PRO A 131 11.37 -35.87 -18.51
N ASP A 132 12.34 -36.78 -18.66
CA ASP A 132 13.67 -36.66 -18.04
C ASP A 132 14.53 -35.54 -18.65
N LEU A 133 14.16 -35.01 -19.82
CA LEU A 133 14.81 -33.88 -20.48
C LEU A 133 14.19 -32.51 -20.11
N VAL A 134 13.14 -32.50 -19.27
CA VAL A 134 12.47 -31.26 -18.82
C VAL A 134 13.34 -30.56 -17.79
N THR A 135 13.80 -29.34 -18.12
CA THR A 135 14.58 -28.51 -17.20
C THR A 135 13.70 -27.41 -16.57
N PRO A 136 13.97 -26.99 -15.31
CA PRO A 136 13.21 -25.92 -14.65
C PRO A 136 13.25 -24.55 -15.36
N ASP A 137 14.20 -24.33 -16.27
CA ASP A 137 14.40 -23.10 -17.05
C ASP A 137 13.82 -23.17 -18.49
N SER A 138 13.05 -24.22 -18.80
CA SER A 138 12.35 -24.33 -20.08
C SER A 138 11.17 -23.35 -20.19
N PRO A 139 10.92 -22.72 -21.37
CA PRO A 139 9.78 -21.83 -21.59
C PRO A 139 8.39 -22.44 -21.29
N THR A 140 8.26 -23.76 -21.27
CA THR A 140 7.03 -24.49 -20.92
C THR A 140 6.70 -24.44 -19.43
N GLN A 141 7.73 -24.42 -18.57
CA GLN A 141 7.58 -24.43 -17.11
C GLN A 141 7.11 -23.07 -16.55
N ARG A 142 7.08 -22.03 -17.38
CA ARG A 142 6.58 -20.68 -17.06
C ARG A 142 5.06 -20.61 -16.87
N VAL A 143 4.30 -21.65 -17.24
CA VAL A 143 2.82 -21.61 -17.31
C VAL A 143 2.12 -21.86 -15.96
N GLY A 144 2.85 -22.30 -14.92
CA GLY A 144 2.39 -22.21 -13.54
C GLY A 144 2.85 -23.34 -12.60
N GLY A 145 3.25 -22.96 -11.39
CA GLY A 145 3.40 -23.90 -10.27
C GLY A 145 2.06 -24.25 -9.62
N LYS A 146 2.08 -25.15 -8.61
CA LYS A 146 0.90 -25.42 -7.78
C LYS A 146 0.41 -24.12 -7.11
N PRO A 147 -0.90 -23.81 -7.12
CA PRO A 147 -1.44 -22.61 -6.48
C PRO A 147 -1.00 -22.46 -5.03
N LEU A 148 -0.59 -21.24 -4.67
CA LEU A 148 -0.15 -20.88 -3.33
C LEU A 148 -1.33 -20.90 -2.34
N LYS A 149 -1.11 -21.39 -1.12
CA LYS A 149 -2.12 -21.28 -0.04
C LYS A 149 -2.23 -19.86 0.51
N ALA A 150 -1.10 -19.15 0.54
CA ALA A 150 -0.93 -17.77 0.94
C ALA A 150 0.41 -17.27 0.38
N PHE A 151 0.62 -15.94 0.34
CA PHE A 151 1.93 -15.37 0.07
C PHE A 151 2.83 -15.48 1.30
N GLY A 152 4.10 -15.82 1.09
CA GLY A 152 5.15 -15.68 2.10
C GLY A 152 5.58 -14.22 2.23
N GLN A 153 6.30 -13.90 3.31
CA GLN A 153 6.95 -12.61 3.49
C GLN A 153 8.46 -12.75 3.42
N VAL A 154 9.11 -11.77 2.79
CA VAL A 154 10.55 -11.78 2.46
C VAL A 154 11.14 -10.42 2.80
N SER A 155 12.24 -10.41 3.55
CA SER A 155 13.03 -9.19 3.78
C SER A 155 13.87 -8.86 2.55
N HIS A 156 13.85 -7.59 2.12
CA HIS A 156 14.74 -7.10 1.07
C HIS A 156 16.18 -7.02 1.58
N LEU A 157 17.17 -7.24 0.71
CA LEU A 157 18.59 -7.18 1.09
C LEU A 157 19.04 -5.75 1.43
N LEU A 158 18.50 -4.77 0.71
CA LEU A 158 18.53 -3.35 1.07
C LEU A 158 17.10 -2.80 1.14
N PRO A 159 16.79 -1.74 1.90
CA PRO A 159 15.44 -1.17 1.90
C PRO A 159 14.99 -0.62 0.54
N MET A 160 13.73 -0.88 0.15
CA MET A 160 13.06 -0.28 -1.00
C MET A 160 12.26 0.96 -0.58
N LEU A 161 12.94 2.11 -0.53
CA LEU A 161 12.37 3.38 -0.07
C LEU A 161 11.38 4.01 -1.07
N SER A 162 10.65 5.03 -0.61
CA SER A 162 9.83 5.89 -1.49
C SER A 162 10.67 7.06 -2.01
N LEU A 163 10.12 7.85 -2.94
CA LEU A 163 10.70 9.10 -3.39
C LEU A 163 9.90 10.28 -2.82
N ASP A 164 10.59 11.38 -2.49
CA ASP A 164 9.92 12.66 -2.25
C ASP A 164 9.32 13.13 -3.58
N ASN A 165 8.07 13.62 -3.55
CA ASN A 165 7.35 14.05 -4.74
C ASN A 165 7.28 15.57 -4.78
N THR A 166 7.36 16.13 -5.97
CA THR A 166 7.12 17.56 -6.27
C THR A 166 6.23 17.70 -7.51
N TYR A 167 5.57 18.85 -7.64
CA TYR A 167 4.80 19.27 -8.83
C TYR A 167 5.28 20.63 -9.36
N SER A 168 6.41 21.14 -8.84
CA SER A 168 6.90 22.48 -9.11
C SER A 168 8.33 22.44 -9.61
N GLU A 169 8.61 23.08 -10.75
CA GLU A 169 9.98 23.26 -11.22
C GLU A 169 10.82 24.00 -10.17
N GLU A 170 10.25 24.95 -9.43
CA GLU A 170 10.92 25.69 -8.37
C GLU A 170 11.40 24.77 -7.25
N GLU A 171 10.61 23.75 -6.89
CA GLU A 171 11.04 22.72 -5.93
C GLU A 171 12.15 21.82 -6.50
N VAL A 172 12.20 21.58 -7.81
CA VAL A 172 13.36 20.95 -8.49
C VAL A 172 14.60 21.86 -8.44
N ARG A 173 14.45 23.18 -8.64
CA ARG A 173 15.53 24.17 -8.47
C ARG A 173 16.07 24.12 -7.03
N ASN A 174 15.17 24.15 -6.05
CA ASN A 174 15.48 24.07 -4.62
C ASN A 174 16.13 22.74 -4.22
N PHE A 175 15.71 21.63 -4.83
CA PHE A 175 16.33 20.31 -4.67
C PHE A 175 17.78 20.30 -5.19
N TYR A 176 18.02 20.79 -6.42
CA TYR A 176 19.35 20.82 -7.02
C TYR A 176 20.29 21.75 -6.24
N ALA A 177 19.85 22.97 -5.92
CA ALA A 177 20.61 23.92 -5.11
C ALA A 177 20.89 23.41 -3.68
N ARG A 178 20.00 22.57 -3.11
CA ARG A 178 20.25 21.89 -1.83
C ARG A 178 21.35 20.83 -1.95
N ILE A 179 21.42 20.10 -3.06
CA ILE A 179 22.47 19.09 -3.28
C ILE A 179 23.82 19.76 -3.54
N GLN A 180 23.88 20.81 -4.37
CA GLN A 180 25.09 21.61 -4.57
C GLN A 180 25.67 22.18 -3.26
N ARG A 181 24.81 22.57 -2.31
CA ARG A 181 25.24 23.04 -0.98
C ARG A 181 25.76 21.93 -0.06
N LEU A 182 25.37 20.68 -0.30
CA LEU A 182 25.81 19.51 0.47
C LEU A 182 27.08 18.88 -0.14
N LEU A 183 27.33 19.12 -1.43
CA LEU A 183 28.51 18.70 -2.18
C LEU A 183 29.16 19.95 -2.84
N PRO A 184 29.73 20.87 -2.04
CA PRO A 184 30.35 22.08 -2.57
C PRO A 184 31.52 21.72 -3.50
N ASP A 185 31.72 22.56 -4.52
CA ASP A 185 32.81 22.48 -5.50
C ASP A 185 32.88 21.18 -6.34
N GLU A 186 31.85 20.32 -6.28
CA GLU A 186 31.73 19.11 -7.08
C GLU A 186 30.83 19.28 -8.31
N LYS A 187 31.14 18.54 -9.38
CA LYS A 187 30.18 18.29 -10.46
C LYS A 187 29.17 17.24 -10.00
N ILE A 188 27.88 17.53 -10.20
CA ILE A 188 26.78 16.68 -9.73
C ILE A 188 25.88 16.35 -10.93
N PRO A 189 26.36 15.52 -11.87
CA PRO A 189 25.50 15.03 -12.95
C PRO A 189 24.33 14.24 -12.36
N VAL A 190 23.14 14.42 -12.92
CA VAL A 190 21.93 13.69 -12.54
C VAL A 190 21.38 12.91 -13.72
N VAL A 191 20.78 11.75 -13.45
CA VAL A 191 19.99 10.99 -14.40
C VAL A 191 18.53 11.40 -14.27
N ILE A 192 17.89 11.64 -15.41
CA ILE A 192 16.44 11.77 -15.55
C ILE A 192 15.93 10.51 -16.24
N GLU A 193 14.94 9.86 -15.64
CA GLU A 193 14.32 8.63 -16.14
C GLU A 193 12.78 8.67 -15.97
N PRO A 194 11.99 7.88 -16.73
CA PRO A 194 10.55 7.88 -16.61
C PRO A 194 10.08 7.34 -15.27
N LYS A 195 9.17 8.06 -14.60
CA LYS A 195 8.52 7.55 -13.39
C LYS A 195 7.34 6.67 -13.81
N VAL A 196 7.54 5.36 -13.73
CA VAL A 196 6.57 4.34 -14.18
C VAL A 196 5.41 4.21 -13.18
N ASP A 197 4.16 4.15 -13.66
CA ASP A 197 2.99 3.88 -12.81
C ASP A 197 2.66 2.38 -12.81
N GLY A 198 3.13 1.67 -11.78
CA GLY A 198 2.92 0.24 -11.63
C GLY A 198 3.05 -0.25 -10.19
N VAL A 199 3.71 -1.40 -10.04
CA VAL A 199 4.04 -2.02 -8.77
C VAL A 199 5.54 -2.24 -8.67
N ALA A 200 6.18 -1.49 -7.78
CA ALA A 200 7.59 -1.67 -7.43
C ALA A 200 7.89 -3.10 -6.92
N VAL A 201 8.87 -3.74 -7.54
CA VAL A 201 9.36 -5.08 -7.24
C VAL A 201 10.89 -5.10 -7.14
N SER A 202 11.40 -6.10 -6.41
CA SER A 202 12.81 -6.48 -6.38
C SER A 202 12.96 -7.93 -6.84
N LEU A 203 13.93 -8.20 -7.71
CA LEU A 203 14.29 -9.52 -8.23
C LEU A 203 15.74 -9.80 -7.85
N ILE A 204 15.99 -10.93 -7.19
CA ILE A 204 17.33 -11.37 -6.78
C ILE A 204 17.79 -12.49 -7.71
N TYR A 205 18.88 -12.22 -8.43
CA TYR A 205 19.62 -13.20 -9.20
C TYR A 205 20.89 -13.60 -8.45
N GLU A 206 21.14 -14.91 -8.36
CA GLU A 206 22.34 -15.47 -7.73
C GLU A 206 23.05 -16.38 -8.74
N SER A 207 24.34 -16.12 -8.99
CA SER A 207 25.12 -16.75 -10.07
C SER A 207 24.37 -16.76 -11.41
N GLY A 208 23.70 -15.65 -11.73
CA GLY A 208 22.90 -15.47 -12.94
C GLY A 208 21.54 -16.17 -12.99
N LYS A 209 21.07 -16.87 -11.95
CA LYS A 209 19.73 -17.50 -11.93
C LYS A 209 18.75 -16.74 -11.04
N LEU A 210 17.48 -16.60 -11.47
CA LEU A 210 16.43 -15.96 -10.68
C LEU A 210 16.13 -16.81 -9.43
N ARG A 211 16.54 -16.31 -8.27
CA ARG A 211 16.33 -16.99 -6.97
C ARG A 211 15.01 -16.61 -6.34
N GLN A 212 14.68 -15.31 -6.33
CA GLN A 212 13.56 -14.76 -5.58
C GLN A 212 13.06 -13.46 -6.20
N ALA A 213 11.77 -13.17 -6.05
CA ALA A 213 11.22 -11.85 -6.33
C ALA A 213 10.16 -11.45 -5.28
N ALA A 214 10.19 -10.19 -4.87
CA ALA A 214 9.33 -9.64 -3.83
C ALA A 214 8.68 -8.32 -4.26
N THR A 215 7.46 -8.07 -3.78
CA THR A 215 6.85 -6.73 -3.85
C THR A 215 7.55 -5.78 -2.88
N ARG A 216 7.45 -4.45 -3.07
CA ARG A 216 7.98 -3.48 -2.10
C ARG A 216 7.50 -3.70 -0.65
N GLY A 217 6.22 -4.01 -0.47
CA GLY A 217 5.57 -4.08 0.85
C GLY A 217 5.72 -2.76 1.63
N ASP A 218 6.24 -2.85 2.85
CA ASP A 218 6.52 -1.68 3.71
C ASP A 218 7.87 -0.98 3.40
N GLY A 219 8.68 -1.57 2.53
CA GLY A 219 10.02 -1.12 2.16
C GLY A 219 11.14 -1.97 2.75
N ASN A 220 10.90 -2.68 3.86
CA ASN A 220 11.84 -3.65 4.45
C ASN A 220 11.41 -5.08 4.16
N VAL A 221 10.10 -5.36 4.23
CA VAL A 221 9.49 -6.67 4.00
C VAL A 221 8.45 -6.58 2.90
N GLY A 222 8.56 -7.49 1.93
CA GLY A 222 7.66 -7.67 0.80
C GLY A 222 6.90 -8.99 0.82
N ASP A 223 5.80 -9.07 0.07
CA ASP A 223 5.18 -10.36 -0.28
C ASP A 223 6.06 -11.08 -1.33
N ASP A 224 6.35 -12.37 -1.11
CA ASP A 224 7.03 -13.23 -2.10
C ASP A 224 6.13 -13.46 -3.31
N ILE A 225 6.58 -13.03 -4.48
CA ILE A 225 5.86 -13.14 -5.76
C ILE A 225 6.69 -13.89 -6.80
N THR A 226 7.69 -14.68 -6.38
CA THR A 226 8.65 -15.35 -7.26
C THR A 226 7.96 -16.19 -8.33
N GLN A 227 6.93 -16.98 -7.96
CA GLN A 227 6.15 -17.77 -8.93
C GLN A 227 5.41 -16.90 -9.95
N ASN A 228 4.88 -15.75 -9.53
CA ASN A 228 4.09 -14.86 -10.38
C ASN A 228 5.00 -14.08 -11.33
N ILE A 229 6.18 -13.64 -10.87
CA ILE A 229 7.21 -12.98 -11.68
C ILE A 229 7.74 -13.91 -12.78
N ARG A 230 7.93 -15.21 -12.49
CA ARG A 230 8.32 -16.22 -13.51
C ARG A 230 7.35 -16.36 -14.68
N THR A 231 6.09 -15.93 -14.53
CA THR A 231 5.11 -15.96 -15.62
C THR A 231 5.23 -14.79 -16.60
N ILE A 232 5.96 -13.73 -16.22
CA ILE A 232 6.20 -12.55 -17.06
C ILE A 232 7.28 -12.90 -18.08
N ARG A 233 6.92 -13.05 -19.36
CA ARG A 233 7.84 -13.56 -20.41
C ARG A 233 9.12 -12.76 -20.58
N SER A 234 9.07 -11.44 -20.37
CA SER A 234 10.23 -10.54 -20.42
C SER A 234 11.18 -10.65 -19.22
N VAL A 235 10.85 -11.45 -18.20
CA VAL A 235 11.79 -11.79 -17.12
C VAL A 235 12.60 -13.02 -17.54
N PRO A 236 13.94 -12.93 -17.65
CA PRO A 236 14.77 -14.11 -17.88
C PRO A 236 14.85 -14.96 -16.60
N GLU A 237 14.74 -16.29 -16.71
CA GLU A 237 15.03 -17.18 -15.57
C GLU A 237 16.55 -17.26 -15.31
N ARG A 238 17.35 -17.02 -16.36
CA ARG A 238 18.81 -16.99 -16.33
C ARG A 238 19.33 -15.81 -17.14
N LEU A 239 20.21 -15.01 -16.52
CA LEU A 239 20.90 -13.89 -17.14
C LEU A 239 21.93 -14.35 -18.18
N ARG A 240 22.25 -13.46 -19.13
CA ARG A 240 23.31 -13.66 -20.14
C ARG A 240 24.71 -13.61 -19.52
N ASP A 241 25.72 -13.99 -20.31
CA ASP A 241 27.11 -14.09 -19.86
C ASP A 241 27.66 -12.78 -19.26
N GLY A 242 28.49 -12.93 -18.22
CA GLY A 242 28.95 -11.81 -17.39
C GLY A 242 27.98 -11.43 -16.26
N ALA A 243 27.06 -12.31 -15.89
CA ALA A 243 26.22 -12.15 -14.72
C ALA A 243 27.07 -12.14 -13.41
N PRO A 244 26.86 -11.18 -12.49
CA PRO A 244 27.56 -11.12 -11.21
C PRO A 244 27.13 -12.25 -10.28
N LYS A 245 27.88 -12.45 -9.19
CA LYS A 245 27.58 -13.48 -8.17
C LYS A 245 26.24 -13.21 -7.48
N LEU A 246 25.95 -11.94 -7.21
CA LEU A 246 24.65 -11.48 -6.71
C LEU A 246 24.23 -10.22 -7.47
N LEU A 247 22.98 -10.18 -7.93
CA LEU A 247 22.33 -8.99 -8.47
C LEU A 247 20.90 -8.90 -7.96
N GLU A 248 20.66 -8.01 -7.01
CA GLU A 248 19.33 -7.47 -6.76
C GLU A 248 19.04 -6.39 -7.80
N VAL A 249 18.02 -6.59 -8.64
CA VAL A 249 17.54 -5.60 -9.61
C VAL A 249 16.12 -5.14 -9.25
N ARG A 250 15.88 -3.84 -9.39
CA ARG A 250 14.65 -3.16 -8.98
C ARG A 250 13.96 -2.51 -10.17
N GLY A 251 12.63 -2.57 -10.15
CA GLY A 251 11.80 -2.02 -11.22
C GLY A 251 10.33 -2.01 -10.89
N GLU A 252 9.54 -1.70 -11.91
CA GLU A 252 8.09 -1.61 -11.83
C GLU A 252 7.45 -2.69 -12.71
N VAL A 253 6.58 -3.53 -12.14
CA VAL A 253 5.66 -4.37 -12.94
C VAL A 253 4.48 -3.50 -13.35
N TYR A 254 4.17 -3.50 -14.65
CA TYR A 254 3.09 -2.72 -15.23
C TYR A 254 2.14 -3.60 -16.04
N MET A 255 1.01 -3.03 -16.44
CA MET A 255 0.10 -3.63 -17.42
C MET A 255 0.04 -2.71 -18.63
N ASP A 256 0.32 -3.25 -19.82
CA ASP A 256 0.22 -2.50 -21.07
C ASP A 256 -1.19 -1.93 -21.26
N ARG A 257 -1.31 -0.78 -21.93
CA ARG A 257 -2.60 -0.10 -22.12
C ARG A 257 -3.60 -0.95 -22.92
N LYS A 258 -3.18 -1.54 -24.04
CA LYS A 258 -4.05 -2.41 -24.86
C LYS A 258 -4.38 -3.69 -24.10
N GLY A 259 -3.41 -4.20 -23.34
CA GLY A 259 -3.56 -5.33 -22.43
C GLY A 259 -4.61 -5.10 -21.34
N PHE A 260 -4.61 -3.92 -20.73
CA PHE A 260 -5.59 -3.48 -19.74
C PHE A 260 -6.99 -3.31 -20.35
N GLU A 261 -7.09 -2.67 -21.52
CA GLU A 261 -8.35 -2.49 -22.25
C GLU A 261 -8.96 -3.87 -22.58
N LYS A 262 -8.19 -4.79 -23.18
CA LYS A 262 -8.60 -6.18 -23.44
C LYS A 262 -9.03 -6.93 -22.17
N LEU A 263 -8.27 -6.81 -21.08
CA LEU A 263 -8.59 -7.46 -19.81
C LEU A 263 -9.94 -6.97 -19.25
N ASN A 264 -10.21 -5.67 -19.34
CA ASN A 264 -11.49 -5.13 -18.89
C ASN A 264 -12.65 -5.55 -19.81
N ASP A 265 -12.45 -5.64 -21.13
CA ASP A 265 -13.46 -6.17 -22.04
C ASP A 265 -13.78 -7.65 -21.75
N ASP A 266 -12.78 -8.49 -21.50
CA ASP A 266 -13.00 -9.89 -21.15
C ASP A 266 -13.69 -10.05 -19.79
N ARG A 267 -13.38 -9.18 -18.82
CA ARG A 267 -14.11 -9.11 -17.53
C ARG A 267 -15.54 -8.64 -17.70
N LYS A 268 -15.80 -7.68 -18.60
CA LYS A 268 -17.14 -7.18 -18.94
C LYS A 268 -18.01 -8.29 -19.55
N LYS A 269 -17.45 -9.09 -20.48
CA LYS A 269 -18.12 -10.27 -21.06
C LYS A 269 -18.46 -11.33 -19.99
N GLN A 270 -17.62 -11.43 -18.94
CA GLN A 270 -17.81 -12.34 -17.80
C GLN A 270 -18.64 -11.72 -16.65
N SER A 271 -19.20 -10.51 -16.82
CA SER A 271 -19.93 -9.76 -15.78
C SER A 271 -19.14 -9.54 -14.48
N LEU A 272 -17.81 -9.49 -14.55
CA LEU A 272 -16.92 -9.25 -13.41
C LEU A 272 -16.64 -7.74 -13.22
N PRO A 273 -16.39 -7.28 -11.98
CA PRO A 273 -16.02 -5.88 -11.73
C PRO A 273 -14.77 -5.47 -12.53
N LEU A 274 -14.85 -4.34 -13.23
CA LEU A 274 -13.74 -3.81 -14.02
C LEU A 274 -12.62 -3.28 -13.12
N PHE A 275 -11.37 -3.37 -13.58
CA PHE A 275 -10.27 -2.68 -12.94
C PHE A 275 -10.32 -1.20 -13.26
N ALA A 276 -10.06 -0.35 -12.26
CA ALA A 276 -10.10 1.10 -12.41
C ALA A 276 -9.01 1.59 -13.39
N ASN A 277 -7.74 1.33 -13.09
CA ASN A 277 -6.58 1.75 -13.88
C ASN A 277 -5.57 0.58 -14.09
N PRO A 278 -4.62 0.70 -15.05
CA PRO A 278 -3.61 -0.31 -15.31
C PRO A 278 -2.78 -0.69 -14.08
N ARG A 279 -2.43 0.27 -13.22
CA ARG A 279 -1.70 0.04 -11.97
C ARG A 279 -2.42 -0.93 -11.03
N ASN A 280 -3.71 -0.71 -10.77
CA ASN A 280 -4.53 -1.59 -9.92
C ASN A 280 -4.76 -2.94 -10.59
N ALA A 281 -4.84 -2.99 -11.91
CA ALA A 281 -4.91 -4.25 -12.65
C ALA A 281 -3.60 -5.05 -12.55
N ALA A 282 -2.45 -4.39 -12.63
CA ALA A 282 -1.13 -4.99 -12.42
C ALA A 282 -1.00 -5.53 -10.98
N ALA A 283 -1.29 -4.71 -9.96
CA ALA A 283 -1.27 -5.12 -8.56
C ALA A 283 -2.22 -6.29 -8.25
N GLY A 284 -3.46 -6.21 -8.73
CA GLY A 284 -4.45 -7.28 -8.55
C GLY A 284 -4.10 -8.56 -9.31
N SER A 285 -3.37 -8.47 -10.42
CA SER A 285 -2.87 -9.63 -11.17
C SER A 285 -1.64 -10.25 -10.50
N LEU A 286 -0.68 -9.44 -10.06
CA LEU A 286 0.55 -9.91 -9.41
C LEU A 286 0.29 -10.54 -8.03
N LYS A 287 -0.85 -10.22 -7.39
CA LYS A 287 -1.32 -10.81 -6.12
C LYS A 287 -2.38 -11.92 -6.29
N GLN A 288 -2.40 -12.63 -7.42
CA GLN A 288 -3.15 -13.89 -7.53
C GLN A 288 -2.37 -15.05 -6.90
N LEU A 289 -3.06 -15.91 -6.15
CA LEU A 289 -2.46 -17.11 -5.56
C LEU A 289 -2.18 -18.22 -6.58
N ASP A 290 -2.90 -18.22 -7.70
CA ASP A 290 -2.69 -19.13 -8.82
C ASP A 290 -1.85 -18.44 -9.92
N PRO A 291 -0.58 -18.85 -10.13
CA PRO A 291 0.27 -18.27 -11.17
C PRO A 291 -0.28 -18.50 -12.58
N ALA A 292 -1.09 -19.54 -12.83
CA ALA A 292 -1.70 -19.79 -14.13
C ALA A 292 -2.77 -18.73 -14.50
N ILE A 293 -3.29 -17.98 -13.53
CA ILE A 293 -4.11 -16.79 -13.77
C ILE A 293 -3.21 -15.61 -14.18
N VAL A 294 -2.03 -15.47 -13.58
CA VAL A 294 -1.05 -14.40 -13.85
C VAL A 294 -0.45 -14.54 -15.25
N ALA A 295 -0.09 -15.76 -15.65
CA ALA A 295 0.44 -16.08 -16.98
C ALA A 295 -0.51 -15.70 -18.14
N LYS A 296 -1.81 -15.56 -17.87
CA LYS A 296 -2.83 -15.11 -18.83
C LYS A 296 -2.99 -13.59 -18.89
N ARG A 297 -2.28 -12.83 -18.04
CA ARG A 297 -2.36 -11.36 -17.98
C ARG A 297 -1.21 -10.74 -18.78
N PRO A 298 -1.48 -9.65 -19.53
CA PRO A 298 -0.46 -8.91 -20.27
C PRO A 298 0.34 -8.01 -19.32
N LEU A 299 1.12 -8.64 -18.43
CA LEU A 299 2.05 -7.95 -17.55
C LEU A 299 3.38 -7.74 -18.26
N GLY A 300 3.93 -6.54 -18.09
CA GLY A 300 5.31 -6.21 -18.42
C GLY A 300 6.08 -5.83 -17.16
N ILE A 301 7.39 -5.71 -17.29
CA ILE A 301 8.28 -5.20 -16.25
C ILE A 301 9.32 -4.28 -16.88
N VAL A 302 9.70 -3.24 -16.16
CA VAL A 302 10.76 -2.30 -16.56
C VAL A 302 11.66 -2.04 -15.36
N LEU A 303 12.95 -2.33 -15.51
CA LEU A 303 13.95 -2.31 -14.46
C LEU A 303 14.80 -1.04 -14.59
N TYR A 304 14.97 -0.32 -13.47
CA TYR A 304 15.50 1.06 -13.44
C TYR A 304 16.64 1.27 -12.42
N GLY A 305 17.07 0.23 -11.71
CA GLY A 305 18.08 0.34 -10.68
C GLY A 305 18.45 -0.99 -10.02
N THR A 306 19.42 -0.92 -9.12
CA THR A 306 19.96 -2.06 -8.36
C THR A 306 19.65 -1.94 -6.87
N GLY A 307 19.76 -3.07 -6.16
CA GLY A 307 19.88 -3.14 -4.70
C GLY A 307 21.25 -3.72 -4.33
N ALA A 308 21.29 -4.77 -3.52
CA ALA A 308 22.54 -5.48 -3.20
C ALA A 308 23.19 -6.13 -4.44
N THR A 309 24.50 -5.96 -4.60
CA THR A 309 25.29 -6.54 -5.71
C THR A 309 26.63 -7.07 -5.21
N GLU A 310 27.08 -8.23 -5.73
CA GLU A 310 28.42 -8.79 -5.46
C GLU A 310 29.14 -9.17 -6.76
N GLY A 311 30.39 -8.72 -6.92
CA GLY A 311 31.17 -8.97 -8.14
C GLY A 311 30.74 -8.09 -9.32
N LEU A 312 30.26 -6.88 -9.03
CA LEU A 312 29.85 -5.87 -9.99
C LEU A 312 30.51 -4.55 -9.58
N ASP A 313 31.22 -3.92 -10.51
CA ASP A 313 31.90 -2.65 -10.29
C ASP A 313 31.21 -1.58 -11.16
N ILE A 314 30.46 -0.68 -10.50
CA ILE A 314 29.71 0.41 -11.13
C ILE A 314 29.80 1.64 -10.24
N GLU A 315 30.33 2.74 -10.78
CA GLU A 315 30.45 4.00 -10.06
C GLU A 315 29.24 4.93 -10.29
N VAL A 316 28.55 4.80 -11.43
CA VAL A 316 27.45 5.70 -11.84
C VAL A 316 26.19 4.96 -12.29
N HIS A 317 25.03 5.52 -11.93
CA HIS A 317 23.72 4.94 -12.24
C HIS A 317 23.42 4.84 -13.74
N SER A 318 23.98 5.72 -14.56
CA SER A 318 23.84 5.68 -16.02
C SER A 318 24.41 4.39 -16.66
N GLU A 319 25.34 3.69 -15.99
CA GLU A 319 25.89 2.41 -16.46
C GLU A 319 24.96 1.23 -16.18
N VAL A 320 23.97 1.39 -15.29
CA VAL A 320 22.99 0.36 -14.98
C VAL A 320 22.13 0.04 -16.20
N PHE A 321 21.63 1.02 -16.97
CA PHE A 321 20.77 0.73 -18.12
C PHE A 321 21.48 -0.08 -19.22
N PRO A 322 22.71 0.27 -19.65
CA PRO A 322 23.53 -0.58 -20.53
C PRO A 322 23.79 -1.98 -19.96
N LEU A 323 24.09 -2.10 -18.65
CA LEU A 323 24.29 -3.41 -18.02
C LEU A 323 23.02 -4.27 -18.08
N LEU A 324 21.87 -3.72 -17.71
CA LEU A 324 20.60 -4.45 -17.74
C LEU A 324 20.33 -4.97 -19.16
N LYS A 325 20.51 -4.13 -20.17
CA LYS A 325 20.38 -4.54 -21.59
C LYS A 325 21.38 -5.64 -21.98
N LYS A 326 22.64 -5.57 -21.52
CA LYS A 326 23.66 -6.62 -21.72
C LYS A 326 23.24 -7.95 -21.10
N LEU A 327 22.71 -7.92 -19.87
CA LEU A 327 22.27 -9.12 -19.13
C LEU A 327 20.94 -9.72 -19.63
N GLY A 328 20.22 -9.02 -20.51
CA GLY A 328 18.90 -9.43 -21.01
C GLY A 328 17.74 -9.08 -20.08
N LEU A 329 17.89 -7.99 -19.32
CA LEU A 329 16.90 -7.48 -18.40
C LEU A 329 16.18 -6.27 -19.03
N PRO A 330 14.83 -6.27 -19.10
CA PRO A 330 14.07 -5.19 -19.73
C PRO A 330 14.21 -3.89 -18.92
N THR A 331 14.59 -2.81 -19.59
CA THR A 331 14.88 -1.51 -18.98
C THR A 331 14.22 -0.37 -19.78
N THR A 332 14.31 0.87 -19.29
CA THR A 332 13.72 2.02 -19.98
C THR A 332 14.41 2.30 -21.32
N GLU A 333 13.62 2.57 -22.35
CA GLU A 333 14.09 2.99 -23.68
C GLU A 333 14.65 4.42 -23.67
N TRP A 334 14.27 5.24 -22.67
CA TRP A 334 14.66 6.63 -22.57
C TRP A 334 15.23 6.96 -21.18
N TRP A 335 16.34 7.69 -21.17
CA TRP A 335 16.94 8.37 -20.02
C TRP A 335 17.88 9.47 -20.52
N ARG A 336 18.21 10.44 -19.66
CA ARG A 336 19.15 11.53 -19.94
C ARG A 336 20.08 11.75 -18.77
N VAL A 337 21.33 12.13 -19.05
CA VAL A 337 22.23 12.72 -18.05
C VAL A 337 22.21 14.24 -18.23
N ALA A 338 21.97 14.98 -17.16
CA ALA A 338 22.00 16.43 -17.11
C ALA A 338 23.04 16.92 -16.11
N GLU A 339 23.76 17.99 -16.47
CA GLU A 339 24.85 18.57 -15.67
C GLU A 339 24.51 19.98 -15.13
N SER A 340 23.36 20.53 -15.53
CA SER A 340 22.87 21.84 -15.11
C SER A 340 21.37 21.80 -14.90
N LEU A 341 20.84 22.78 -14.17
CA LEU A 341 19.42 22.86 -13.83
C LEU A 341 18.52 23.02 -15.05
N GLU A 342 18.99 23.78 -16.04
CA GLU A 342 18.32 24.01 -17.33
C GLU A 342 18.14 22.66 -18.04
N LYS A 343 19.23 21.90 -18.20
CA LYS A 343 19.21 20.56 -18.81
C LYS A 343 18.33 19.56 -18.04
N ILE A 344 18.16 19.72 -16.73
CA ILE A 344 17.22 18.89 -15.93
C ILE A 344 15.78 19.21 -16.34
N LEU A 345 15.41 20.50 -16.41
CA LEU A 345 14.06 20.91 -16.79
C LEU A 345 13.76 20.57 -18.26
N ASP A 346 14.71 20.80 -19.17
CA ASP A 346 14.61 20.43 -20.58
C ASP A 346 14.34 18.93 -20.75
N ALA A 347 15.07 18.07 -20.01
CA ALA A 347 14.87 16.62 -20.04
C ALA A 347 13.51 16.20 -19.44
N ILE A 348 13.02 16.90 -18.40
CA ILE A 348 11.68 16.68 -17.83
C ILE A 348 10.60 17.04 -18.85
N HIS A 349 10.76 18.12 -19.63
CA HIS A 349 9.83 18.53 -20.68
C HIS A 349 9.90 17.63 -21.91
N GLU A 350 11.10 17.19 -22.34
CA GLU A 350 11.29 16.20 -23.41
C GLU A 350 10.50 14.92 -23.09
N LEU A 351 10.65 14.41 -21.87
CA LEU A 351 9.97 13.22 -21.37
C LEU A 351 8.44 13.40 -21.34
N ASP A 352 7.92 14.56 -20.91
CA ASP A 352 6.48 14.85 -20.88
C ASP A 352 5.82 14.70 -22.26
N GLY A 353 6.52 15.17 -23.31
CA GLY A 353 6.08 15.09 -24.70
C GLY A 353 6.14 13.70 -25.32
N ILE A 354 7.11 12.86 -24.94
CA ILE A 354 7.29 11.51 -25.55
C ILE A 354 6.62 10.37 -24.78
N ARG A 355 6.38 10.51 -23.46
CA ARG A 355 5.98 9.40 -22.58
C ARG A 355 4.78 8.60 -23.05
N HIS A 356 3.87 9.22 -23.80
CA HIS A 356 2.65 8.62 -24.32
C HIS A 356 2.90 7.56 -25.41
N LYS A 357 4.16 7.41 -25.86
CA LYS A 357 4.61 6.38 -26.81
C LYS A 357 5.08 5.09 -26.15
N PHE A 358 5.39 5.09 -24.85
CA PHE A 358 5.86 3.91 -24.14
C PHE A 358 4.73 2.88 -23.93
N ALA A 359 5.08 1.60 -23.81
CA ALA A 359 4.13 0.53 -23.50
C ALA A 359 3.51 0.63 -22.08
N TYR A 360 4.15 1.38 -21.18
CA TYR A 360 3.73 1.60 -19.81
C TYR A 360 3.28 3.05 -19.56
N GLN A 361 2.38 3.22 -18.59
CA GLN A 361 2.01 4.56 -18.11
C GLN A 361 3.11 5.15 -17.22
N THR A 362 3.20 6.48 -17.22
CA THR A 362 4.14 7.23 -16.38
C THR A 362 3.44 8.44 -15.76
N ASP A 363 3.72 8.70 -14.49
CA ASP A 363 3.12 9.80 -13.71
C ASP A 363 4.09 10.96 -13.45
N GLY A 364 5.32 10.85 -13.95
CA GLY A 364 6.39 11.80 -13.65
C GLY A 364 7.71 11.50 -14.34
N ALA A 365 8.70 12.29 -13.96
CA ALA A 365 10.13 12.02 -14.15
C ALA A 365 10.77 11.75 -12.78
N VAL A 366 11.76 10.87 -12.71
CA VAL A 366 12.62 10.73 -11.54
C VAL A 366 13.97 11.36 -11.85
N VAL A 367 14.39 12.31 -11.02
CA VAL A 367 15.73 12.91 -11.08
C VAL A 367 16.58 12.28 -9.98
N LYS A 368 17.73 11.70 -10.32
CA LYS A 368 18.65 11.03 -9.37
C LYS A 368 20.08 11.52 -9.59
N VAL A 369 20.83 11.86 -8.54
CA VAL A 369 22.30 12.06 -8.66
C VAL A 369 22.94 10.82 -9.30
N ASN A 370 23.87 10.99 -10.24
CA ASN A 370 24.38 9.88 -11.03
C ASN A 370 25.36 8.99 -10.25
N SER A 371 26.35 9.59 -9.58
CA SER A 371 27.40 8.86 -8.83
C SER A 371 26.86 8.19 -7.56
N PHE A 372 27.16 6.90 -7.38
CA PHE A 372 26.80 6.15 -6.16
C PHE A 372 27.54 6.67 -4.92
N ALA A 373 28.81 7.04 -5.03
CA ALA A 373 29.57 7.65 -3.92
C ALA A 373 28.97 8.99 -3.46
N GLN A 374 28.46 9.81 -4.39
CA GLN A 374 27.72 11.03 -4.04
C GLN A 374 26.37 10.71 -3.38
N ARG A 375 25.65 9.67 -3.83
CA ARG A 375 24.41 9.21 -3.18
C ARG A 375 24.62 8.79 -1.73
N GLU A 376 25.68 8.04 -1.43
CA GLU A 376 26.03 7.61 -0.08
C GLU A 376 26.28 8.81 0.85
N ARG A 377 27.10 9.78 0.40
CA ARG A 377 27.40 11.02 1.14
C ARG A 377 26.17 11.90 1.36
N LEU A 378 25.25 11.96 0.39
CA LEU A 378 23.98 12.67 0.52
C LEU A 378 22.99 11.95 1.47
N GLY A 379 23.00 10.62 1.43
CA GLY A 379 22.19 9.74 2.27
C GLY A 379 20.68 9.94 2.13
N PHE A 380 19.96 9.60 3.19
CA PHE A 380 18.50 9.46 3.20
C PHE A 380 17.81 10.38 4.22
N THR A 381 16.49 10.56 4.05
CA THR A 381 15.58 11.04 5.09
C THR A 381 14.99 9.84 5.84
N ALA A 382 13.95 10.03 6.66
CA ALA A 382 13.25 8.92 7.29
C ALA A 382 12.41 8.07 6.31
N LYS A 383 12.16 8.53 5.07
CA LYS A 383 11.25 7.87 4.11
C LYS A 383 11.75 7.84 2.66
N SER A 384 12.69 8.72 2.31
CA SER A 384 13.09 8.99 0.93
C SER A 384 14.60 9.30 0.81
N PRO A 385 15.27 9.00 -0.32
CA PRO A 385 16.64 9.44 -0.57
C PRO A 385 16.72 10.96 -0.68
N ARG A 386 17.82 11.57 -0.20
CA ARG A 386 18.07 13.01 -0.43
C ARG A 386 18.62 13.31 -1.82
N TRP A 387 19.16 12.28 -2.46
CA TRP A 387 19.82 12.30 -3.77
C TRP A 387 18.88 12.03 -4.95
N ALA A 388 17.59 11.81 -4.71
CA ALA A 388 16.58 11.68 -5.76
C ALA A 388 15.26 12.37 -5.41
N ILE A 389 14.54 12.80 -6.43
CA ILE A 389 13.20 13.40 -6.33
C ILE A 389 12.32 12.95 -7.50
N ALA A 390 11.03 12.75 -7.24
CA ALA A 390 10.03 12.47 -8.25
C ALA A 390 9.32 13.77 -8.64
N TYR A 391 9.60 14.29 -9.84
CA TYR A 391 8.79 15.34 -10.44
C TYR A 391 7.54 14.71 -11.04
N LYS A 392 6.40 14.86 -10.36
CA LYS A 392 5.10 14.47 -10.89
C LYS A 392 4.61 15.54 -11.85
N TYR A 393 4.21 15.12 -13.04
CA TYR A 393 3.59 16.02 -13.99
C TYR A 393 2.26 16.54 -13.43
N ALA A 394 1.83 17.72 -13.89
CA ALA A 394 0.59 18.34 -13.41
C ALA A 394 -0.57 17.34 -13.57
N ALA A 395 -1.25 17.06 -12.46
CA ALA A 395 -2.33 16.07 -12.44
C ALA A 395 -3.39 16.43 -13.48
N GLU A 396 -3.86 15.42 -14.22
CA GLU A 396 -4.85 15.60 -15.29
C GLU A 396 -6.05 16.41 -14.78
N ARG A 397 -6.16 17.67 -15.22
CA ARG A 397 -7.23 18.58 -14.83
C ARG A 397 -8.43 18.37 -15.74
N VAL A 398 -9.48 17.77 -15.20
CA VAL A 398 -10.67 17.45 -15.98
C VAL A 398 -11.85 18.28 -15.50
N GLN A 399 -12.60 18.81 -16.46
CA GLN A 399 -13.86 19.52 -16.20
C GLN A 399 -14.98 18.51 -16.01
N THR A 400 -15.76 18.68 -14.95
CA THR A 400 -16.98 17.91 -14.71
C THR A 400 -18.05 18.77 -14.07
N ARG A 401 -19.30 18.30 -14.07
CA ARG A 401 -20.43 19.02 -13.49
C ARG A 401 -20.58 18.68 -12.02
N LEU A 402 -20.66 19.71 -11.17
CA LEU A 402 -21.02 19.57 -9.76
C LEU A 402 -22.52 19.32 -9.66
N LYS A 403 -22.91 18.08 -9.32
CA LYS A 403 -24.32 17.67 -9.21
C LYS A 403 -24.94 18.07 -7.87
N ASP A 404 -24.18 17.93 -6.79
CA ASP A 404 -24.62 18.24 -5.42
C ASP A 404 -23.41 18.43 -4.49
N ILE A 405 -23.63 18.95 -3.27
CA ILE A 405 -22.63 19.04 -2.21
C ILE A 405 -23.18 18.33 -0.97
N ILE A 406 -22.68 17.14 -0.66
CA ILE A 406 -23.10 16.40 0.55
C ILE A 406 -22.19 16.73 1.73
N ILE A 407 -22.76 16.80 2.94
CA ILE A 407 -22.02 17.08 4.16
C ILE A 407 -21.77 15.79 4.95
N GLN A 408 -20.51 15.41 5.11
CA GLN A 408 -20.11 14.24 5.89
C GLN A 408 -19.76 14.60 7.34
N VAL A 409 -20.23 13.81 8.30
CA VAL A 409 -19.91 13.98 9.73
C VAL A 409 -18.64 13.18 10.08
N GLY A 410 -17.61 13.88 10.54
CA GLY A 410 -16.32 13.33 10.98
C GLY A 410 -16.36 12.63 12.34
N ARG A 411 -15.26 11.95 12.70
CA ARG A 411 -15.13 11.22 13.98
C ARG A 411 -15.26 12.11 15.22
N THR A 412 -14.84 13.37 15.09
CA THR A 412 -14.90 14.46 16.08
C THR A 412 -16.11 15.38 15.85
N GLY A 413 -17.07 14.95 15.03
CA GLY A 413 -18.25 15.74 14.66
C GLY A 413 -18.01 16.77 13.56
N ILE A 414 -16.77 17.02 13.11
CA ILE A 414 -16.45 17.99 12.05
C ILE A 414 -17.25 17.68 10.78
N LEU A 415 -17.96 18.69 10.26
CA LEU A 415 -18.80 18.58 9.08
C LEU A 415 -17.99 18.95 7.82
N THR A 416 -17.58 17.94 7.06
CA THR A 416 -16.76 18.11 5.85
C THR A 416 -17.64 18.13 4.60
N PRO A 417 -17.62 19.19 3.78
CA PRO A 417 -18.33 19.22 2.52
C PRO A 417 -17.60 18.39 1.45
N VAL A 418 -18.38 17.60 0.70
CA VAL A 418 -17.90 16.71 -0.37
C VAL A 418 -18.73 16.97 -1.62
N ALA A 419 -18.06 17.34 -2.71
CA ALA A 419 -18.68 17.48 -4.02
C ALA A 419 -19.15 16.11 -4.53
N VAL A 420 -20.39 16.02 -4.98
CA VAL A 420 -20.93 14.92 -5.78
C VAL A 420 -20.89 15.36 -7.24
N LEU A 421 -20.19 14.59 -8.07
CA LEU A 421 -19.83 14.99 -9.42
C LEU A 421 -20.53 14.12 -10.46
N GLU A 422 -20.69 14.66 -11.66
CA GLU A 422 -20.87 13.84 -12.86
C GLU A 422 -19.65 12.89 -12.98
N PRO A 423 -19.85 11.56 -13.01
CA PRO A 423 -18.75 10.60 -13.06
C PRO A 423 -17.83 10.86 -14.25
N VAL A 424 -16.58 11.18 -13.97
CA VAL A 424 -15.59 11.58 -14.99
C VAL A 424 -14.30 10.80 -14.81
N LEU A 425 -13.64 10.43 -15.90
CA LEU A 425 -12.35 9.75 -15.85
C LEU A 425 -11.24 10.77 -15.53
N VAL A 426 -10.44 10.53 -14.48
CA VAL A 426 -9.28 11.35 -14.13
C VAL A 426 -8.13 10.44 -13.69
N SER A 427 -6.96 10.60 -14.32
CA SER A 427 -5.76 9.78 -14.07
C SER A 427 -6.11 8.29 -14.05
N GLY A 428 -6.81 7.85 -15.10
CA GLY A 428 -7.24 6.47 -15.30
C GLY A 428 -8.31 5.94 -14.34
N SER A 429 -8.98 6.74 -13.50
CA SER A 429 -10.08 6.23 -12.67
C SER A 429 -11.31 7.14 -12.65
N THR A 430 -12.51 6.58 -12.62
CA THR A 430 -13.75 7.36 -12.56
C THR A 430 -13.92 8.02 -11.20
N VAL A 431 -13.87 9.35 -11.17
CA VAL A 431 -14.15 10.19 -10.00
C VAL A 431 -15.61 10.62 -10.01
N GLY A 432 -16.37 10.20 -8.99
CA GLY A 432 -17.73 10.67 -8.73
C GLY A 432 -17.86 11.57 -7.48
N ARG A 433 -16.78 11.71 -6.69
CA ARG A 433 -16.74 12.56 -5.49
C ARG A 433 -15.38 13.22 -5.32
N ALA A 434 -15.36 14.46 -4.85
CA ALA A 434 -14.13 15.21 -4.54
C ALA A 434 -14.28 16.01 -3.23
N THR A 435 -13.18 16.26 -2.53
CA THR A 435 -13.20 17.10 -1.33
C THR A 435 -13.40 18.58 -1.68
N LEU A 436 -14.15 19.29 -0.84
CA LEU A 436 -14.27 20.75 -0.82
C LEU A 436 -13.57 21.37 0.40
N HIS A 437 -12.91 20.55 1.23
CA HIS A 437 -12.23 20.90 2.48
C HIS A 437 -13.14 21.47 3.58
N ASN A 438 -13.65 22.70 3.42
CA ASN A 438 -14.46 23.41 4.41
C ASN A 438 -15.36 24.48 3.73
N GLU A 439 -16.19 25.17 4.51
CA GLU A 439 -17.08 26.22 3.99
C GLU A 439 -16.32 27.41 3.38
N ASP A 440 -15.18 27.79 3.95
CA ASP A 440 -14.45 28.97 3.50
C ASP A 440 -13.70 28.73 2.18
N GLU A 441 -13.28 27.50 1.89
CA GLU A 441 -12.80 27.10 0.56
C GLU A 441 -13.92 27.17 -0.50
N ILE A 442 -15.15 26.78 -0.15
CA ILE A 442 -16.33 26.92 -1.03
C ILE A 442 -16.60 28.39 -1.34
N LYS A 443 -16.54 29.26 -0.31
CA LYS A 443 -16.70 30.72 -0.46
C LYS A 443 -15.57 31.34 -1.28
N ARG A 444 -14.31 31.03 -0.97
CA ARG A 444 -13.12 31.55 -1.66
C ARG A 444 -13.11 31.22 -3.15
N LYS A 445 -13.55 30.01 -3.51
CA LYS A 445 -13.66 29.55 -4.90
C LYS A 445 -15.02 29.89 -5.55
N ASP A 446 -15.97 30.43 -4.79
CA ASP A 446 -17.36 30.70 -5.20
C ASP A 446 -18.01 29.47 -5.87
N ILE A 447 -17.93 28.31 -5.22
CA ILE A 447 -18.44 27.02 -5.75
C ILE A 447 -19.96 26.92 -5.55
N ARG A 448 -20.70 26.58 -6.61
CA ARG A 448 -22.17 26.51 -6.60
C ARG A 448 -22.66 25.19 -7.20
N ILE A 449 -23.73 24.64 -6.64
CA ILE A 449 -24.37 23.43 -7.18
C ILE A 449 -24.83 23.71 -8.62
N GLY A 450 -24.48 22.80 -9.54
CA GLY A 450 -24.71 22.92 -10.97
C GLY A 450 -23.53 23.49 -11.77
N ASP A 451 -22.50 24.08 -11.14
CA ASP A 451 -21.32 24.61 -11.82
C ASP A 451 -20.55 23.53 -12.59
N THR A 452 -19.85 23.96 -13.65
CA THR A 452 -18.73 23.18 -14.20
C THR A 452 -17.49 23.47 -13.36
N VAL A 453 -16.93 22.44 -12.74
CA VAL A 453 -15.75 22.51 -11.87
C VAL A 453 -14.56 21.79 -12.52
N VAL A 454 -13.36 22.31 -12.31
CA VAL A 454 -12.12 21.60 -12.62
C VAL A 454 -11.74 20.80 -11.39
N ILE A 455 -11.52 19.50 -11.59
CA ILE A 455 -11.00 18.61 -10.55
C ILE A 455 -9.61 18.12 -10.93
N GLU A 456 -8.80 17.88 -9.91
CA GLU A 456 -7.51 17.19 -10.02
C GLU A 456 -7.38 16.17 -8.90
N LYS A 457 -6.42 15.25 -9.03
CA LYS A 457 -6.11 14.26 -7.98
C LYS A 457 -4.76 14.57 -7.37
N ALA A 458 -4.76 15.03 -6.12
CA ALA A 458 -3.52 15.19 -5.36
C ALA A 458 -2.82 13.82 -5.22
N GLY A 459 -1.60 13.72 -5.75
CA GLY A 459 -0.83 12.47 -5.80
C GLY A 459 -1.51 11.35 -6.58
N GLU A 460 -2.44 11.66 -7.49
CA GLU A 460 -3.30 10.72 -8.24
C GLU A 460 -4.31 9.93 -7.37
N VAL A 461 -4.31 10.16 -6.04
CA VAL A 461 -5.10 9.42 -5.06
C VAL A 461 -6.33 10.19 -4.60
N ILE A 462 -6.19 11.45 -4.16
CA ILE A 462 -7.27 12.20 -3.50
C ILE A 462 -7.85 13.25 -4.45
N PRO A 463 -9.11 13.10 -4.94
CA PRO A 463 -9.72 14.10 -5.80
C PRO A 463 -10.16 15.35 -5.03
N ALA A 464 -9.83 16.53 -5.54
CA ALA A 464 -10.21 17.83 -4.98
C ALA A 464 -10.76 18.76 -6.08
N VAL A 465 -11.65 19.68 -5.70
CA VAL A 465 -12.09 20.76 -6.59
C VAL A 465 -11.07 21.90 -6.55
N VAL A 466 -10.46 22.17 -7.70
CA VAL A 466 -9.41 23.18 -7.87
C VAL A 466 -10.04 24.55 -8.06
N GLU A 467 -10.92 24.66 -9.06
CA GLU A 467 -11.52 25.92 -9.51
C GLU A 467 -12.88 25.71 -10.18
N VAL A 468 -13.59 26.81 -10.42
CA VAL A 468 -14.88 26.85 -11.10
C VAL A 468 -14.71 27.49 -12.49
N VAL A 469 -15.25 26.84 -13.52
CA VAL A 469 -15.29 27.37 -14.89
C VAL A 469 -16.43 28.39 -14.99
N LYS A 470 -16.21 29.60 -14.46
CA LYS A 470 -17.24 30.65 -14.32
C LYS A 470 -17.95 31.01 -15.63
N SER A 471 -17.29 30.88 -16.78
CA SER A 471 -17.88 31.09 -18.11
C SER A 471 -18.97 30.07 -18.50
N LYS A 472 -18.98 28.89 -17.86
CA LYS A 472 -19.99 27.83 -18.05
C LYS A 472 -21.03 27.78 -16.92
N ARG A 473 -21.06 28.78 -16.03
CA ARG A 473 -21.99 28.83 -14.90
C ARG A 473 -23.45 28.91 -15.36
N PRO A 474 -24.33 27.98 -14.93
CA PRO A 474 -25.77 28.11 -15.17
C PRO A 474 -26.33 29.35 -14.49
N ARG A 475 -27.24 30.08 -15.16
CA ARG A 475 -27.92 31.26 -14.57
C ARG A 475 -28.72 30.93 -13.30
N SER A 476 -29.11 29.67 -13.11
CA SER A 476 -29.80 29.16 -11.92
C SER A 476 -28.87 28.83 -10.73
N ALA A 477 -27.54 28.90 -10.88
CA ALA A 477 -26.59 28.51 -9.84
C ALA A 477 -26.52 29.55 -8.71
N LYS A 478 -27.15 29.22 -7.57
CA LYS A 478 -27.16 30.03 -6.35
C LYS A 478 -25.88 29.84 -5.53
N PRO A 479 -25.40 30.87 -4.79
CA PRO A 479 -24.33 30.70 -3.80
C PRO A 479 -24.65 29.58 -2.81
N PHE A 480 -23.65 28.82 -2.38
CA PHE A 480 -23.82 27.74 -1.41
C PHE A 480 -23.70 28.30 0.02
N HIS A 481 -24.79 28.23 0.78
CA HIS A 481 -24.83 28.59 2.20
C HIS A 481 -24.85 27.31 3.05
N PHE A 482 -23.76 27.05 3.79
CA PHE A 482 -23.54 25.77 4.46
C PHE A 482 -24.60 25.47 5.51
N SER A 483 -24.92 26.45 6.36
CA SER A 483 -25.92 26.33 7.42
C SER A 483 -27.33 26.12 6.87
N GLU A 484 -27.72 26.85 5.83
CA GLU A 484 -29.03 26.72 5.17
C GLU A 484 -29.22 25.35 4.53
N HIS A 485 -28.18 24.85 3.85
CA HIS A 485 -28.20 23.56 3.15
C HIS A 485 -28.42 22.36 4.11
N ILE A 486 -27.99 22.47 5.37
CA ILE A 486 -28.24 21.45 6.42
C ILE A 486 -29.30 21.90 7.44
N HIS A 487 -30.08 22.94 7.13
CA HIS A 487 -31.13 23.50 7.98
C HIS A 487 -30.70 23.80 9.44
N GLY A 488 -29.45 24.25 9.60
CA GLY A 488 -28.84 24.56 10.91
C GLY A 488 -28.64 23.35 11.83
N LYS A 489 -28.68 22.13 11.30
CA LYS A 489 -28.65 20.87 12.06
C LYS A 489 -27.68 19.87 11.47
N CYS A 490 -27.30 18.86 12.26
CA CYS A 490 -26.45 17.77 11.78
C CYS A 490 -27.23 16.89 10.79
N PRO A 491 -26.73 16.65 9.57
CA PRO A 491 -27.46 15.90 8.52
C PRO A 491 -27.68 14.42 8.84
N VAL A 492 -27.00 13.87 9.86
CA VAL A 492 -27.12 12.46 10.27
C VAL A 492 -28.00 12.27 11.50
N CYS A 493 -27.93 13.16 12.50
CA CYS A 493 -28.64 12.97 13.77
C CYS A 493 -29.66 14.06 14.10
N GLY A 494 -29.82 15.09 13.27
CA GLY A 494 -30.71 16.23 13.52
C GLY A 494 -30.31 17.14 14.70
N GLY A 495 -29.25 16.80 15.44
CA GLY A 495 -28.78 17.54 16.60
C GLY A 495 -28.11 18.88 16.26
N PRO A 496 -27.83 19.71 17.28
CA PRO A 496 -27.23 21.03 17.10
C PRO A 496 -25.81 20.94 16.50
N ILE A 497 -25.44 22.04 15.85
CA ILE A 497 -24.13 22.25 15.24
C ILE A 497 -23.58 23.59 15.70
N ARG A 498 -22.26 23.66 15.85
CA ARG A 498 -21.55 24.89 16.20
C ARG A 498 -20.41 25.11 15.21
N ARG A 499 -20.14 26.36 14.85
CA ARG A 499 -18.91 26.72 14.13
C ARG A 499 -17.77 26.83 15.13
N ASP A 500 -16.72 26.07 14.87
CA ASP A 500 -15.50 26.05 15.66
C ASP A 500 -14.70 27.34 15.41
N PRO A 501 -14.40 28.15 16.45
CA PRO A 501 -13.69 29.41 16.26
C PRO A 501 -12.20 29.23 15.95
N GLU A 502 -11.59 28.09 16.31
CA GLU A 502 -10.17 27.82 16.07
C GLU A 502 -9.96 27.08 14.74
N PHE A 503 -10.80 26.08 14.47
CA PHE A 503 -10.65 25.20 13.29
C PHE A 503 -11.46 25.64 12.06
N VAL A 504 -12.23 26.73 12.18
CA VAL A 504 -12.98 27.38 11.07
C VAL A 504 -13.98 26.43 10.37
N ALA A 505 -14.35 25.35 11.05
CA ALA A 505 -15.20 24.28 10.54
C ALA A 505 -16.48 24.14 11.37
N TRP A 506 -17.56 23.68 10.75
CA TRP A 506 -18.77 23.31 11.49
C TRP A 506 -18.57 21.96 12.19
N ARG A 507 -19.15 21.78 13.37
CA ARG A 507 -19.04 20.56 14.18
C ARG A 507 -20.41 20.19 14.74
N CYS A 508 -20.77 18.91 14.67
CA CYS A 508 -21.93 18.36 15.36
C CYS A 508 -21.61 18.13 16.85
N GLU A 509 -22.42 18.73 17.73
CA GLU A 509 -22.20 18.67 19.19
C GLU A 509 -22.76 17.39 19.83
N ASN A 510 -23.62 16.65 19.11
CA ASN A 510 -24.16 15.38 19.59
C ASN A 510 -23.11 14.25 19.52
N LEU A 511 -22.47 13.97 20.66
CA LEU A 511 -21.50 12.86 20.84
C LEU A 511 -22.09 11.45 20.59
N HIS A 512 -23.42 11.31 20.60
CA HIS A 512 -24.15 10.08 20.28
C HIS A 512 -24.66 10.06 18.82
N CYS A 513 -24.19 10.97 17.97
CA CYS A 513 -24.49 10.96 16.54
C CYS A 513 -24.00 9.65 15.90
N PRO A 514 -24.86 8.87 15.20
CA PRO A 514 -24.48 7.57 14.64
C PRO A 514 -23.20 7.61 13.79
N ALA A 515 -23.02 8.62 12.93
CA ALA A 515 -21.81 8.75 12.12
C ALA A 515 -20.54 9.05 12.95
N GLN A 516 -20.67 9.73 14.10
CA GLN A 516 -19.54 9.88 15.04
C GLN A 516 -19.23 8.54 15.69
N THR A 517 -20.24 7.80 16.16
CA THR A 517 -20.07 6.46 16.74
C THR A 517 -19.42 5.49 15.73
N THR A 518 -19.96 5.36 14.51
CA THR A 518 -19.40 4.50 13.44
C THR A 518 -17.91 4.78 13.21
N ARG A 519 -17.53 6.06 13.06
CA ARG A 519 -16.12 6.44 12.82
C ARG A 519 -15.23 6.29 14.07
N ARG A 520 -15.79 6.41 15.27
CA ARG A 520 -15.07 6.12 16.53
C ARG A 520 -14.83 4.62 16.69
N VAL A 521 -15.83 3.78 16.42
CA VAL A 521 -15.73 2.31 16.42
C VAL A 521 -14.70 1.84 15.38
N GLU A 522 -14.77 2.34 14.15
CA GLU A 522 -13.79 2.04 13.09
C GLU A 522 -12.37 2.43 13.48
N PHE A 523 -12.18 3.63 14.07
CA PHE A 523 -10.86 4.07 14.50
C PHE A 523 -10.32 3.25 15.68
N PHE A 524 -11.17 2.94 16.65
CA PHE A 524 -10.86 2.12 17.82
C PHE A 524 -10.42 0.70 17.42
N ALA A 525 -11.08 0.13 16.40
CA ALA A 525 -10.73 -1.16 15.80
C ALA A 525 -9.48 -1.14 14.90
N ALA A 526 -9.01 0.02 14.47
CA ALA A 526 -7.93 0.11 13.47
C ALA A 526 -6.60 -0.53 13.95
N ARG A 527 -5.79 -0.99 12.99
CA ARG A 527 -4.49 -1.66 13.24
C ARG A 527 -3.50 -0.86 14.10
N GLY A 528 -3.58 0.48 14.05
CA GLY A 528 -2.78 1.37 14.91
C GLY A 528 -3.34 1.58 16.32
N ALA A 529 -4.62 1.28 16.55
CA ALA A 529 -5.36 1.43 17.80
C ALA A 529 -5.44 0.09 18.55
N LEU A 530 -6.59 -0.58 18.65
CA LEU A 530 -6.69 -1.89 19.30
C LEU A 530 -6.55 -3.11 18.36
N ASP A 531 -6.40 -2.88 17.05
CA ASP A 531 -6.21 -3.94 16.04
C ASP A 531 -7.29 -5.05 16.13
N ILE A 532 -8.55 -4.62 16.10
CA ILE A 532 -9.73 -5.49 16.15
C ILE A 532 -10.03 -5.97 14.73
N GLU A 533 -9.43 -7.10 14.38
CA GLU A 533 -9.55 -7.70 13.07
C GLU A 533 -11.02 -7.99 12.69
N SER A 534 -11.32 -7.91 11.39
CA SER A 534 -12.67 -8.05 10.82
C SER A 534 -13.67 -6.93 11.13
N VAL A 535 -13.39 -5.98 12.04
CA VAL A 535 -14.27 -4.82 12.33
C VAL A 535 -13.82 -3.59 11.52
N GLY A 536 -14.11 -3.60 10.22
CA GLY A 536 -13.92 -2.45 9.33
C GLY A 536 -15.14 -1.52 9.26
N GLY A 537 -15.04 -0.39 8.55
CA GLY A 537 -16.09 0.63 8.46
C GLY A 537 -17.51 0.12 8.16
N ILE A 538 -17.70 -0.83 7.24
CA ILE A 538 -19.02 -1.42 6.95
C ILE A 538 -19.58 -2.20 8.16
N VAL A 539 -18.73 -2.89 8.91
CA VAL A 539 -19.12 -3.67 10.09
C VAL A 539 -19.45 -2.72 11.24
N ALA A 540 -18.60 -1.70 11.46
CA ALA A 540 -18.86 -0.64 12.43
C ALA A 540 -20.19 0.08 12.15
N ASP A 541 -20.45 0.43 10.89
CA ASP A 541 -21.69 1.09 10.45
C ASP A 541 -22.92 0.24 10.76
N LYS A 542 -22.89 -1.05 10.41
CA LYS A 542 -24.02 -1.97 10.64
C LYS A 542 -24.20 -2.35 12.11
N LEU A 543 -23.14 -2.38 12.92
CA LEU A 543 -23.24 -2.52 14.37
C LEU A 543 -23.97 -1.32 15.02
N VAL A 544 -23.70 -0.10 14.53
CA VAL A 544 -24.34 1.13 15.02
C VAL A 544 -25.78 1.27 14.50
N GLU A 545 -26.01 1.03 13.20
CA GLU A 545 -27.33 1.06 12.56
C GLU A 545 -28.32 0.09 13.23
N ARG A 546 -27.88 -1.13 13.54
CA ARG A 546 -28.69 -2.14 14.23
C ARG A 546 -28.77 -1.94 15.75
N GLY A 547 -28.16 -0.88 16.28
CA GLY A 547 -28.18 -0.53 17.71
C GLY A 547 -27.43 -1.50 18.63
N LEU A 548 -26.59 -2.38 18.07
CA LEU A 548 -25.75 -3.34 18.79
C LEU A 548 -24.54 -2.67 19.46
N VAL A 549 -24.09 -1.54 18.91
CA VAL A 549 -22.99 -0.73 19.44
C VAL A 549 -23.41 0.74 19.43
N ARG A 550 -23.33 1.42 20.57
CA ARG A 550 -23.66 2.85 20.75
C ARG A 550 -22.42 3.66 21.12
N GLU A 551 -21.42 3.03 21.74
CA GLU A 551 -20.09 3.56 21.98
C GLU A 551 -19.01 2.46 21.79
N PRO A 552 -17.72 2.82 21.55
CA PRO A 552 -16.68 1.83 21.23
C PRO A 552 -16.47 0.71 22.26
N LEU A 553 -16.79 0.95 23.54
CA LEU A 553 -16.66 -0.06 24.60
C LEU A 553 -17.72 -1.17 24.52
N ASP A 554 -18.86 -0.94 23.85
CA ASP A 554 -19.90 -1.97 23.69
C ASP A 554 -19.40 -3.16 22.83
N LEU A 555 -18.30 -2.99 22.08
CA LEU A 555 -17.62 -4.09 21.40
C LEU A 555 -17.24 -5.24 22.36
N PHE A 556 -16.89 -4.93 23.61
CA PHE A 556 -16.49 -5.92 24.63
C PHE A 556 -17.67 -6.68 25.25
N GLU A 557 -18.90 -6.38 24.84
CA GLU A 557 -20.14 -7.05 25.26
C GLU A 557 -20.79 -7.87 24.13
N LEU A 558 -20.26 -7.77 22.90
CA LEU A 558 -20.76 -8.50 21.74
C LEU A 558 -20.50 -10.01 21.88
N LYS A 559 -21.50 -10.82 21.52
CA LYS A 559 -21.38 -12.28 21.46
C LYS A 559 -21.16 -12.77 20.03
N ILE A 560 -20.53 -13.95 19.90
CA ILE A 560 -20.24 -14.57 18.59
C ILE A 560 -21.54 -14.76 17.79
N GLU A 561 -22.64 -15.15 18.42
CA GLU A 561 -23.92 -15.43 17.75
C GLU A 561 -24.58 -14.15 17.20
N GLN A 562 -24.37 -13.00 17.87
CA GLN A 562 -24.87 -11.69 17.42
C GLN A 562 -24.07 -11.21 16.21
N LEU A 563 -22.74 -11.27 16.29
CA LEU A 563 -21.85 -10.91 15.19
C LEU A 563 -22.04 -11.84 14.00
N ALA A 564 -22.11 -13.15 14.21
CA ALA A 564 -22.23 -14.14 13.14
C ALA A 564 -23.49 -13.91 12.29
N LYS A 565 -24.59 -13.44 12.89
CA LYS A 565 -25.87 -13.13 12.23
C LYS A 565 -25.97 -11.70 11.69
N LEU A 566 -24.96 -10.85 11.87
CA LEU A 566 -24.99 -9.46 11.42
C LEU A 566 -25.13 -9.38 9.89
N ASN A 567 -26.21 -8.77 9.41
CA ASN A 567 -26.41 -8.49 7.99
C ASN A 567 -25.66 -7.21 7.57
N LEU A 568 -24.66 -7.38 6.71
CA LEU A 568 -23.81 -6.34 6.12
C LEU A 568 -24.33 -5.83 4.76
N GLY A 569 -25.54 -6.21 4.36
CA GLY A 569 -26.21 -5.82 3.12
C GLY A 569 -27.51 -5.05 3.37
N THR A 570 -28.40 -5.05 2.39
CA THR A 570 -29.80 -4.58 2.56
C THR A 570 -30.70 -5.74 2.97
N GLU A 571 -32.01 -5.53 3.04
CA GLU A 571 -32.97 -6.60 3.28
C GLU A 571 -33.21 -7.44 2.02
N GLU A 572 -33.18 -6.84 0.83
CA GLU A 572 -33.27 -7.56 -0.46
C GLU A 572 -31.95 -8.26 -0.83
N ALA A 573 -30.81 -7.73 -0.42
CA ALA A 573 -29.47 -8.25 -0.72
C ALA A 573 -28.69 -8.54 0.57
N SER A 574 -29.17 -9.51 1.35
CA SER A 574 -28.55 -9.91 2.62
C SER A 574 -27.14 -10.47 2.45
N ARG A 575 -26.20 -10.02 3.28
CA ARG A 575 -24.81 -10.48 3.33
C ARG A 575 -24.39 -10.68 4.78
N VAL A 576 -24.46 -11.91 5.25
CA VAL A 576 -24.17 -12.28 6.64
C VAL A 576 -22.66 -12.22 6.93
N PHE A 577 -22.26 -11.67 8.09
CA PHE A 577 -20.84 -11.56 8.48
C PHE A 577 -20.16 -12.92 8.68
N GLY A 578 -20.89 -13.89 9.25
CA GLY A 578 -20.48 -15.29 9.35
C GLY A 578 -19.63 -15.61 10.58
N GLU A 579 -19.82 -16.83 11.09
CA GLU A 579 -19.24 -17.33 12.34
C GLU A 579 -17.71 -17.22 12.39
N LYS A 580 -17.00 -17.62 11.32
CA LYS A 580 -15.54 -17.52 11.24
C LYS A 580 -15.01 -16.10 11.45
N ASN A 581 -15.70 -15.09 10.90
CA ASN A 581 -15.30 -13.69 11.06
C ASN A 581 -15.70 -13.14 12.43
N ALA A 582 -16.84 -13.57 12.97
CA ALA A 582 -17.29 -13.26 14.33
C ALA A 582 -16.31 -13.79 15.40
N THR A 583 -15.93 -15.07 15.34
CA THR A 583 -14.92 -15.67 16.22
C THR A 583 -13.60 -14.91 16.14
N LYS A 584 -13.15 -14.54 14.93
CA LYS A 584 -11.92 -13.76 14.74
C LYS A 584 -12.00 -12.37 15.38
N ALA A 585 -13.13 -11.67 15.24
CA ALA A 585 -13.34 -10.36 15.85
C ALA A 585 -13.38 -10.46 17.39
N ILE A 586 -14.10 -11.43 17.95
CA ILE A 586 -14.17 -11.64 19.41
C ILE A 586 -12.80 -12.00 19.99
N HIS A 587 -12.02 -12.88 19.35
CA HIS A 587 -10.65 -13.16 19.80
C HIS A 587 -9.75 -11.91 19.78
N ALA A 588 -9.93 -11.01 18.82
CA ALA A 588 -9.21 -9.75 18.76
C ALA A 588 -9.66 -8.74 19.84
N ILE A 589 -10.95 -8.70 20.17
CA ILE A 589 -11.53 -7.92 21.28
C ILE A 589 -10.99 -8.42 22.63
N GLU A 590 -11.00 -9.73 22.88
CA GLU A 590 -10.47 -10.31 24.13
C GLU A 590 -8.97 -10.05 24.28
N ARG A 591 -8.19 -10.19 23.19
CA ARG A 591 -6.78 -9.76 23.13
C ARG A 591 -6.62 -8.29 23.51
N ALA A 592 -7.51 -7.42 23.02
CA ALA A 592 -7.43 -5.97 23.20
C ALA A 592 -7.51 -5.52 24.67
N ARG A 593 -8.20 -6.28 25.54
CA ARG A 593 -8.30 -6.00 26.99
C ARG A 593 -6.93 -5.81 27.64
N THR A 594 -5.95 -6.61 27.22
CA THR A 594 -4.59 -6.64 27.80
C THR A 594 -3.55 -5.90 26.95
N LEU A 595 -3.98 -5.14 25.94
CA LEU A 595 -3.06 -4.30 25.17
C LEU A 595 -2.46 -3.17 26.04
N PRO A 596 -1.32 -2.60 25.64
CA PRO A 596 -0.61 -1.64 26.46
C PRO A 596 -1.35 -0.29 26.59
N VAL A 597 -1.11 0.44 27.69
CA VAL A 597 -1.74 1.75 27.99
C VAL A 597 -1.64 2.73 26.82
N SER A 598 -0.50 2.79 26.12
CA SER A 598 -0.31 3.68 24.96
C SER A 598 -1.29 3.40 23.80
N ARG A 599 -1.61 2.14 23.55
CA ARG A 599 -2.58 1.75 22.50
C ARG A 599 -3.99 2.15 22.89
N TRP A 600 -4.32 2.04 24.17
CA TRP A 600 -5.61 2.46 24.70
C TRP A 600 -5.79 3.98 24.68
N LEU A 601 -4.81 4.75 25.17
CA LEU A 601 -4.85 6.22 25.11
C LEU A 601 -5.03 6.74 23.67
N PHE A 602 -4.36 6.10 22.70
CA PHE A 602 -4.56 6.42 21.28
C PHE A 602 -5.94 5.99 20.76
N ALA A 603 -6.43 4.81 21.13
CA ALA A 603 -7.74 4.31 20.70
C ALA A 603 -8.92 5.14 21.26
N LEU A 604 -8.79 5.70 22.46
CA LEU A 604 -9.79 6.58 23.08
C LEU A 604 -10.02 7.89 22.28
N ALA A 605 -9.12 8.24 21.35
CA ALA A 605 -9.20 9.43 20.51
C ALA A 605 -9.31 10.74 21.30
N ILE A 606 -8.55 10.85 22.39
CA ILE A 606 -8.41 12.05 23.21
C ILE A 606 -7.92 13.21 22.30
N PRO A 607 -8.46 14.44 22.43
CA PRO A 607 -8.00 15.58 21.64
C PRO A 607 -6.47 15.78 21.76
N ASP A 608 -5.83 16.10 20.64
CA ASP A 608 -4.38 16.33 20.50
C ASP A 608 -3.46 15.14 20.82
N VAL A 609 -3.99 13.99 21.26
CA VAL A 609 -3.21 12.77 21.56
C VAL A 609 -3.01 11.91 20.32
N GLY A 610 -1.87 12.09 19.64
CA GLY A 610 -1.39 11.17 18.60
C GLY A 610 -0.71 9.91 19.19
N LYS A 611 -0.34 8.94 18.32
CA LYS A 611 0.34 7.69 18.76
C LYS A 611 1.58 7.97 19.62
N THR A 612 2.45 8.88 19.19
CA THR A 612 3.69 9.25 19.91
C THR A 612 3.36 9.83 21.29
N THR A 613 2.39 10.73 21.37
CA THR A 613 1.93 11.36 22.61
C THR A 613 1.38 10.33 23.59
N ALA A 614 0.58 9.36 23.09
CA ALA A 614 0.05 8.27 23.90
C ALA A 614 1.16 7.38 24.47
N MET A 615 2.22 7.10 23.69
CA MET A 615 3.42 6.39 24.18
C MET A 615 4.20 7.19 25.22
N GLN A 616 4.35 8.50 25.04
CA GLN A 616 5.01 9.36 26.03
C GLN A 616 4.23 9.39 27.36
N LEU A 617 2.89 9.50 27.31
CA LEU A 617 2.03 9.44 28.49
C LEU A 617 2.16 8.09 29.21
N ALA A 618 2.07 6.97 28.50
CA ALA A 618 2.13 5.62 29.08
C ALA A 618 3.44 5.29 29.81
N ARG A 619 4.56 5.97 29.49
CA ARG A 619 5.85 5.76 30.20
C ARG A 619 5.88 6.29 31.63
N PHE A 620 4.98 7.21 31.99
CA PHE A 620 4.97 7.88 33.30
C PHE A 620 3.75 7.48 34.17
N HIS A 621 2.84 6.67 33.63
CA HIS A 621 1.54 6.35 34.25
C HIS A 621 1.27 4.85 34.11
N ASP A 622 0.90 4.17 35.21
CA ASP A 622 0.71 2.71 35.21
C ASP A 622 -0.64 2.30 34.60
N THR A 623 -1.63 3.17 34.75
CA THR A 623 -3.03 2.94 34.38
C THR A 623 -3.57 4.12 33.56
N ILE A 624 -4.80 4.04 33.06
CA ILE A 624 -5.44 5.20 32.42
C ILE A 624 -5.93 6.18 33.49
N GLU A 625 -6.33 5.67 34.65
CA GLU A 625 -6.66 6.43 35.85
C GLU A 625 -5.48 7.30 36.32
N ASP A 626 -4.25 6.79 36.31
CA ASP A 626 -3.03 7.55 36.58
C ASP A 626 -2.86 8.74 35.60
N VAL A 627 -3.25 8.57 34.33
CA VAL A 627 -3.19 9.64 33.31
C VAL A 627 -4.29 10.68 33.56
N ALA A 628 -5.50 10.21 33.87
CA ALA A 628 -6.64 11.04 34.20
C ALA A 628 -6.38 11.95 35.41
N ASP A 629 -5.72 11.41 36.43
CA ASP A 629 -5.39 12.11 37.67
C ASP A 629 -3.91 12.51 37.79
N SER A 630 -3.21 12.64 36.66
CA SER A 630 -1.78 12.91 36.62
C SER A 630 -1.37 14.20 37.35
N PRO A 631 -0.55 14.12 38.41
CA PRO A 631 0.08 15.30 39.01
C PRO A 631 1.08 15.96 38.04
N LEU A 632 1.70 15.18 37.16
CA LEU A 632 2.69 15.68 36.20
C LEU A 632 2.05 16.59 35.15
N LEU A 633 0.87 16.22 34.62
CA LEU A 633 0.14 17.06 33.67
C LEU A 633 -0.35 18.36 34.34
N ARG A 634 -0.78 18.29 35.61
CA ARG A 634 -1.17 19.48 36.38
C ARG A 634 0.04 20.40 36.66
N ASP A 635 1.20 19.84 37.00
CA ASP A 635 2.46 20.58 37.14
C ASP A 635 2.90 21.25 35.82
N VAL A 636 2.62 20.67 34.65
CA VAL A 636 2.89 21.33 33.34
C VAL A 636 2.00 22.57 33.15
N LEU A 637 0.73 22.50 33.54
CA LEU A 637 -0.19 23.64 33.46
C LEU A 637 0.19 24.74 34.48
N ASP A 638 0.46 24.37 35.74
CA ASP A 638 0.93 25.28 36.79
C ASP A 638 2.23 26.00 36.40
N TYR A 639 3.18 25.29 35.77
CA TYR A 639 4.42 25.87 35.27
C TYR A 639 4.16 26.89 34.13
N GLN A 640 3.25 26.58 33.21
CA GLN A 640 2.90 27.48 32.10
C GLN A 640 2.16 28.72 32.61
N GLU A 641 1.18 28.56 33.50
CA GLU A 641 0.41 29.67 34.09
C GLU A 641 1.32 30.63 34.86
N LYS A 642 2.15 30.11 35.78
CA LYS A 642 3.12 30.93 36.53
C LYS A 642 4.11 31.63 35.61
N ARG A 643 4.53 30.98 34.53
CA ARG A 643 5.41 31.60 33.52
C ARG A 643 4.72 32.79 32.84
N ASP A 644 3.47 32.64 32.43
CA ASP A 644 2.72 33.70 31.75
C ASP A 644 2.39 34.86 32.70
N GLN A 645 2.17 34.57 33.98
CA GLN A 645 2.00 35.54 35.08
C GLN A 645 3.35 36.12 35.60
N LYS A 646 4.50 35.61 35.11
CA LYS A 646 5.88 35.97 35.53
C LYS A 646 6.21 35.64 37.00
N GLU A 647 5.53 34.67 37.58
CA GLU A 647 5.75 34.18 38.93
C GLU A 647 6.94 33.18 39.05
N PRO A 648 7.47 32.93 40.26
CA PRO A 648 8.55 31.97 40.49
C PRO A 648 8.15 30.48 40.29
N ALA A 649 8.13 30.00 39.05
CA ALA A 649 7.81 28.61 38.72
C ALA A 649 8.93 27.57 39.01
N LYS A 650 9.93 27.90 39.85
CA LYS A 650 11.14 27.10 40.06
C LYS A 650 10.86 25.72 40.68
N GLU A 651 9.99 25.67 41.69
CA GLU A 651 9.70 24.42 42.40
C GLU A 651 8.98 23.42 41.50
N THR A 652 7.94 23.85 40.78
CA THR A 652 7.21 23.06 39.80
C THR A 652 8.14 22.54 38.69
N ALA A 653 9.05 23.39 38.19
CA ALA A 653 10.07 22.97 37.24
C ALA A 653 11.02 21.91 37.82
N GLU A 654 11.41 22.01 39.09
CA GLU A 654 12.25 21.02 39.77
C GLU A 654 11.51 19.70 40.02
N ARG A 655 10.20 19.71 40.33
CA ARG A 655 9.36 18.49 40.38
C ARG A 655 9.28 17.78 39.03
N LEU A 656 8.97 18.51 37.96
CA LEU A 656 8.89 17.97 36.60
C LEU A 656 10.23 17.38 36.11
N ILE A 657 11.35 18.05 36.40
CA ILE A 657 12.69 17.53 36.10
C ILE A 657 13.00 16.28 36.93
N LYS A 658 12.69 16.28 38.23
CA LYS A 658 12.93 15.14 39.14
C LYS A 658 12.12 13.90 38.72
N ALA A 659 10.91 14.09 38.20
CA ALA A 659 10.08 13.03 37.63
C ALA A 659 10.55 12.53 36.25
N GLY A 660 11.55 13.17 35.63
CA GLY A 660 11.98 12.89 34.25
C GLY A 660 11.03 13.40 33.16
N PHE A 661 9.93 14.06 33.53
CA PHE A 661 8.90 14.58 32.63
C PHE A 661 9.29 15.91 31.96
N ALA A 662 10.38 16.54 32.40
CA ALA A 662 10.94 17.73 31.76
C ALA A 662 12.48 17.78 31.81
N LYS A 663 13.07 18.52 30.86
CA LYS A 663 14.51 18.74 30.72
C LYS A 663 14.79 20.23 30.57
N ARG A 664 15.87 20.76 31.16
CA ARG A 664 16.23 22.18 31.01
C ARG A 664 16.51 22.54 29.54
N SER A 665 15.95 23.65 29.09
CA SER A 665 16.10 24.20 27.75
C SER A 665 17.58 24.50 27.44
N ARG A 666 17.96 24.31 26.18
CA ARG A 666 19.33 24.57 25.68
C ARG A 666 19.41 25.78 24.73
N SER A 667 18.30 26.50 24.54
CA SER A 667 18.25 27.66 23.64
C SER A 667 18.86 28.90 24.32
N LYS A 668 19.57 29.75 23.55
CA LYS A 668 20.11 31.02 24.06
C LYS A 668 19.00 32.04 24.40
N ALA A 669 17.83 31.93 23.77
CA ALA A 669 16.70 32.84 23.95
C ALA A 669 15.79 32.46 25.13
N ALA A 670 15.85 31.21 25.61
CA ALA A 670 15.02 30.65 26.68
C ALA A 670 15.90 30.13 27.83
N LYS A 671 16.84 30.96 28.28
CA LYS A 671 17.93 30.60 29.21
C LYS A 671 17.41 30.50 30.66
N GLY A 672 16.81 29.37 31.00
CA GLY A 672 16.26 29.09 32.34
C GLY A 672 15.05 28.15 32.29
N ASP A 673 14.37 28.12 31.15
CA ASP A 673 13.14 27.36 30.93
C ASP A 673 13.35 25.84 30.93
N ILE A 674 12.24 25.11 31.05
CA ILE A 674 12.19 23.66 30.81
C ILE A 674 11.47 23.35 29.49
N VAL A 675 11.74 22.16 28.96
CA VAL A 675 11.01 21.53 27.87
C VAL A 675 10.42 20.25 28.45
N THR A 676 9.10 20.14 28.46
CA THR A 676 8.35 18.98 28.95
C THR A 676 8.25 17.90 27.88
N GLU A 677 8.05 16.64 28.28
CA GLU A 677 7.78 15.53 27.34
C GLU A 677 6.41 15.71 26.65
N VAL A 678 5.43 16.28 27.36
CA VAL A 678 4.11 16.66 26.84
C VAL A 678 3.88 18.15 27.09
N GLY A 679 3.48 18.90 26.07
CA GLY A 679 3.25 20.35 26.16
C GLY A 679 1.93 20.74 26.83
N PRO A 680 1.75 22.00 27.26
CA PRO A 680 0.61 22.45 28.05
C PRO A 680 -0.75 22.27 27.36
N VAL A 681 -0.84 22.50 26.05
CA VAL A 681 -2.10 22.29 25.28
C VAL A 681 -2.58 20.84 25.41
N ILE A 682 -1.68 19.87 25.19
CA ILE A 682 -2.00 18.44 25.30
C ILE A 682 -2.30 18.07 26.76
N ALA A 683 -1.56 18.61 27.73
CA ALA A 683 -1.80 18.37 29.15
C ALA A 683 -3.21 18.81 29.57
N GLY A 684 -3.65 19.99 29.10
CA GLY A 684 -5.03 20.46 29.24
C GLY A 684 -6.04 19.53 28.57
N SER A 685 -5.89 19.28 27.26
CA SER A 685 -6.78 18.40 26.49
C SER A 685 -6.96 17.00 27.09
N VAL A 686 -5.92 16.42 27.71
CA VAL A 686 -5.99 15.13 28.42
C VAL A 686 -6.76 15.25 29.74
N LEU A 687 -6.42 16.21 30.59
CA LEU A 687 -7.06 16.40 31.89
C LEU A 687 -8.54 16.78 31.73
N ASP A 688 -8.87 17.68 30.81
CA ASP A 688 -10.23 18.10 30.52
C ASP A 688 -11.08 16.95 29.95
N PHE A 689 -10.49 16.12 29.07
CA PHE A 689 -11.16 14.93 28.56
C PHE A 689 -11.58 13.98 29.69
N PHE A 690 -10.67 13.66 30.62
CA PHE A 690 -10.97 12.75 31.73
C PHE A 690 -11.84 13.41 32.81
N ALA A 691 -11.73 14.72 33.04
CA ALA A 691 -12.61 15.47 33.93
C ALA A 691 -14.05 15.56 33.40
N SER A 692 -14.25 15.47 32.09
CA SER A 692 -15.58 15.51 31.45
C SER A 692 -16.47 14.34 31.84
N THR A 693 -17.79 14.52 31.69
CA THR A 693 -18.80 13.45 31.88
C THR A 693 -18.53 12.25 30.98
N ALA A 694 -17.98 12.45 29.77
CA ALA A 694 -17.64 11.38 28.84
C ALA A 694 -16.42 10.58 29.31
N GLY A 695 -15.35 11.24 29.74
CA GLY A 695 -14.14 10.60 30.27
C GLY A 695 -14.43 9.79 31.54
N LYS A 696 -15.16 10.37 32.48
CA LYS A 696 -15.63 9.67 33.70
C LYS A 696 -16.48 8.44 33.39
N LYS A 697 -17.35 8.51 32.37
CA LYS A 697 -18.14 7.35 31.92
C LYS A 697 -17.23 6.26 31.33
N ILE A 698 -16.25 6.63 30.52
CA ILE A 698 -15.29 5.70 29.90
C ILE A 698 -14.50 4.94 30.98
N LEU A 699 -13.88 5.64 31.95
CA LEU A 699 -13.13 5.00 33.04
C LEU A 699 -14.01 3.99 33.81
N ARG A 700 -15.24 4.41 34.16
CA ARG A 700 -16.19 3.52 34.85
C ARG A 700 -16.55 2.29 34.00
N ARG A 701 -16.84 2.47 32.71
CA ARG A 701 -17.17 1.36 31.78
C ARG A 701 -15.99 0.42 31.57
N MET A 702 -14.76 0.93 31.48
CA MET A 702 -13.56 0.08 31.37
C MET A 702 -13.41 -0.82 32.61
N LYS A 703 -13.64 -0.28 33.81
CA LYS A 703 -13.66 -1.05 35.05
C LYS A 703 -14.82 -2.06 35.12
N GLU A 704 -16.04 -1.66 34.74
CA GLU A 704 -17.22 -2.55 34.66
C GLU A 704 -16.98 -3.73 33.71
N LEU A 705 -16.23 -3.51 32.62
CA LEU A 705 -15.90 -4.52 31.60
C LEU A 705 -14.64 -5.34 31.93
N GLY A 706 -13.96 -5.11 33.06
CA GLY A 706 -12.70 -5.79 33.39
C GLY A 706 -11.59 -5.53 32.37
N ILE A 707 -11.52 -4.31 31.83
CA ILE A 707 -10.47 -3.89 30.90
C ILE A 707 -9.33 -3.29 31.71
N GLU A 708 -8.23 -4.04 31.82
CA GLU A 708 -7.00 -3.64 32.52
C GLU A 708 -5.85 -3.56 31.50
N PRO A 709 -5.62 -2.39 30.88
CA PRO A 709 -4.49 -2.17 29.98
C PRO A 709 -3.17 -2.44 30.71
N LYS A 710 -2.23 -3.11 30.04
CA LYS A 710 -0.94 -3.41 30.66
C LYS A 710 -0.11 -2.12 30.82
N SER A 711 0.32 -1.85 32.05
CA SER A 711 1.31 -0.81 32.34
C SER A 711 2.56 -1.03 31.49
N GLU A 712 2.96 0.02 30.77
CA GLU A 712 4.26 0.14 30.08
C GLU A 712 5.25 0.94 30.93
N LYS A 713 4.79 1.49 32.05
CA LYS A 713 5.61 2.26 32.98
C LYS A 713 6.51 1.29 33.74
N VAL A 714 7.81 1.51 33.62
CA VAL A 714 8.77 0.79 34.43
C VAL A 714 8.76 1.38 35.84
N SER A 715 8.41 0.58 36.86
CA SER A 715 8.40 1.04 38.25
C SER A 715 9.78 1.56 38.66
N ALA A 716 9.88 2.69 39.39
CA ALA A 716 11.18 3.36 39.61
C ALA A 716 12.30 2.47 40.19
N LYS A 717 11.95 1.44 40.97
CA LYS A 717 12.91 0.45 41.49
C LYS A 717 13.38 -0.51 40.40
N LYS A 718 12.45 -1.14 39.66
CA LYS A 718 12.83 -1.90 38.44
C LYS A 718 13.52 -1.01 37.42
N ALA A 719 13.15 0.26 37.29
CA ALA A 719 13.74 1.19 36.34
C ALA A 719 15.18 1.51 36.71
N ALA A 720 15.53 1.63 38.00
CA ALA A 720 16.91 1.67 38.47
C ALA A 720 17.67 0.36 38.16
N ASP A 721 17.00 -0.79 38.32
CA ASP A 721 17.55 -2.13 38.04
C ASP A 721 17.48 -2.55 36.56
N LEU A 722 16.85 -1.75 35.67
CA LEU A 722 16.66 -2.13 34.28
C LEU A 722 17.95 -1.90 33.48
N PRO A 723 18.25 -2.74 32.47
CA PRO A 723 19.53 -2.72 31.76
C PRO A 723 19.93 -1.36 31.18
N LEU A 724 18.95 -0.51 30.81
CA LEU A 724 19.16 0.79 30.17
C LEU A 724 18.72 1.98 31.06
N SER A 725 18.60 1.78 32.37
CA SER A 725 18.23 2.81 33.35
C SER A 725 18.93 4.16 33.15
N GLY A 726 18.15 5.22 32.94
CA GLY A 726 18.67 6.59 32.82
C GLY A 726 19.60 6.82 31.62
N LYS A 727 19.76 5.82 30.74
CA LYS A 727 20.66 5.88 29.59
C LYS A 727 20.02 6.65 28.46
N THR A 728 20.71 7.69 28.01
CA THR A 728 20.26 8.49 26.87
C THR A 728 20.75 7.85 25.58
N PHE A 729 19.81 7.35 24.78
CA PHE A 729 20.05 6.79 23.45
C PHE A 729 19.83 7.83 22.36
N VAL A 730 20.56 7.70 21.26
CA VAL A 730 20.25 8.37 19.99
C VAL A 730 20.34 7.33 18.89
N LEU A 731 19.23 7.07 18.21
CA LEU A 731 19.24 6.20 17.03
C LEU A 731 19.75 6.96 15.80
N THR A 732 20.67 6.32 15.10
CA THR A 732 21.18 6.74 13.79
C THR A 732 21.34 5.51 12.89
N GLY A 733 21.31 5.69 11.58
CA GLY A 733 21.23 4.57 10.63
C GLY A 733 19.90 3.79 10.71
N ILE A 734 19.82 2.74 9.90
CA ILE A 734 18.67 1.84 9.73
C ILE A 734 18.98 0.55 10.49
N LEU A 735 18.09 0.11 11.38
CA LEU A 735 18.28 -1.12 12.13
C LEU A 735 17.78 -2.32 11.29
N PRO A 736 18.64 -3.28 10.91
CA PRO A 736 18.28 -4.38 10.01
C PRO A 736 17.07 -5.23 10.43
N SER A 737 16.72 -5.29 11.72
CA SER A 737 15.78 -6.28 12.23
C SER A 737 14.54 -5.74 12.93
N MET A 738 14.45 -4.42 13.10
CA MET A 738 13.30 -3.74 13.70
C MET A 738 13.28 -2.28 13.27
N THR A 739 12.11 -1.68 13.18
CA THR A 739 11.95 -0.25 12.90
C THR A 739 12.62 0.60 14.00
N ARG A 740 12.92 1.87 13.69
CA ARG A 740 13.40 2.80 14.73
C ARG A 740 12.37 3.00 15.82
N GLU A 741 11.10 2.94 15.46
CA GLU A 741 9.95 3.03 16.34
C GLU A 741 9.92 1.82 17.29
N GLU A 742 10.06 0.58 16.80
CA GLU A 742 10.15 -0.63 17.64
C GLU A 742 11.43 -0.66 18.49
N ALA A 743 12.56 -0.17 17.98
CA ALA A 743 13.78 -0.05 18.77
C ALA A 743 13.65 1.04 19.84
N THR A 744 12.91 2.12 19.55
CA THR A 744 12.57 3.18 20.51
C THR A 744 11.65 2.61 21.60
N GLU A 745 10.57 1.93 21.21
CA GLU A 745 9.67 1.17 22.11
C GLU A 745 10.47 0.19 23.01
N LYS A 746 11.45 -0.54 22.46
CA LYS A 746 12.30 -1.47 23.23
C LYS A 746 13.32 -0.78 24.15
N ILE A 747 13.99 0.30 23.70
CA ILE A 747 14.90 1.10 24.57
C ILE A 747 14.14 1.64 25.77
N GLU A 748 12.91 2.12 25.53
CA GLU A 748 12.10 2.82 26.52
C GLU A 748 11.40 1.84 27.47
N ALA A 749 10.95 0.68 26.98
CA ALA A 749 10.55 -0.45 27.81
C ALA A 749 11.70 -0.97 28.71
N LEU A 750 12.95 -0.72 28.32
CA LEU A 750 14.15 -1.03 29.12
C LEU A 750 14.65 0.14 29.99
N GLY A 751 13.86 1.20 30.15
CA GLY A 751 14.17 2.33 31.02
C GLY A 751 15.13 3.37 30.45
N GLY A 752 15.49 3.25 29.16
CA GLY A 752 16.30 4.22 28.43
C GLY A 752 15.47 5.36 27.81
N HIS A 753 16.14 6.44 27.41
CA HIS A 753 15.51 7.60 26.78
C HIS A 753 16.07 7.87 25.39
N VAL A 754 15.24 7.74 24.35
CA VAL A 754 15.62 8.12 22.99
C VAL A 754 15.55 9.63 22.81
N THR A 755 16.58 10.22 22.19
CA THR A 755 16.62 11.65 21.89
C THR A 755 17.00 11.92 20.43
N GLY A 756 16.51 13.05 19.89
CA GLY A 756 16.70 13.39 18.48
C GLY A 756 18.14 13.77 18.09
N SER A 757 19.01 14.12 19.04
CA SER A 757 20.33 14.70 18.77
C SER A 757 21.42 14.26 19.73
N VAL A 758 22.63 14.02 19.22
CA VAL A 758 23.80 13.62 20.01
C VAL A 758 24.41 14.81 20.74
N SER A 759 24.77 14.60 22.01
CA SER A 759 25.45 15.57 22.87
C SER A 759 26.38 14.84 23.85
N LYS A 760 27.25 15.56 24.58
CA LYS A 760 28.15 14.97 25.60
C LYS A 760 27.43 14.26 26.77
N LYS A 761 26.09 14.31 26.83
CA LYS A 761 25.24 13.59 27.79
C LYS A 761 24.48 12.41 27.17
N THR A 762 24.75 12.09 25.91
CA THR A 762 24.24 10.86 25.29
C THR A 762 25.12 9.71 25.76
N ASP A 763 24.53 8.65 26.34
CA ASP A 763 25.28 7.47 26.77
C ASP A 763 25.60 6.55 25.59
N TYR A 764 24.59 6.32 24.73
CA TYR A 764 24.69 5.40 23.60
C TYR A 764 24.17 6.03 22.32
N VAL A 765 24.92 5.84 21.23
CA VAL A 765 24.40 5.98 19.88
C VAL A 765 24.19 4.60 19.31
N LEU A 766 22.92 4.22 19.15
CA LEU A 766 22.54 3.00 18.47
C LEU A 766 22.64 3.26 16.96
N ALA A 767 23.72 2.75 16.39
CA ALA A 767 24.08 2.87 14.99
C ALA A 767 23.63 1.61 14.22
N GLY A 768 22.53 1.74 13.50
CA GLY A 768 22.20 0.79 12.44
C GLY A 768 23.12 0.93 11.23
N ALA A 769 22.83 0.18 10.17
CA ALA A 769 23.46 0.36 8.86
C ALA A 769 23.29 1.81 8.37
N GLU A 770 24.29 2.34 7.63
CA GLU A 770 24.33 3.73 7.18
C GLU A 770 24.13 4.78 8.30
N PRO A 771 24.96 4.76 9.36
CA PRO A 771 24.77 5.64 10.51
C PRO A 771 25.14 7.09 10.18
N GLY A 772 24.17 7.87 9.69
CA GLY A 772 24.39 9.27 9.30
C GLY A 772 24.83 10.21 10.44
N SER A 773 25.07 11.49 10.10
CA SER A 773 25.82 12.57 10.82
C SER A 773 25.72 12.69 12.35
N LYS A 774 24.73 12.05 12.99
CA LYS A 774 24.71 11.80 14.43
C LYS A 774 25.87 10.90 14.88
N PHE A 775 26.29 9.95 14.05
CA PHE A 775 27.42 9.04 14.29
C PHE A 775 28.76 9.78 14.35
N ASP A 776 29.03 10.64 13.37
CA ASP A 776 30.24 11.48 13.36
C ASP A 776 30.24 12.46 14.53
N LYS A 777 29.05 13.01 14.84
CA LYS A 777 28.85 13.81 16.06
C LYS A 777 29.04 13.00 17.35
N ALA A 778 28.83 11.69 17.34
CA ALA A 778 29.10 10.80 18.46
C ALA A 778 30.60 10.56 18.63
N LYS A 779 31.30 10.21 17.53
CA LYS A 779 32.77 10.08 17.50
C LYS A 779 33.44 11.36 18.00
N ASN A 780 33.06 12.52 17.45
CA ASN A 780 33.62 13.83 17.81
C ASN A 780 33.31 14.29 19.24
N LEU A 781 32.30 13.69 19.91
CA LEU A 781 31.94 13.98 21.30
C LEU A 781 32.35 12.87 22.27
N GLY A 782 33.01 11.80 21.81
CA GLY A 782 33.44 10.67 22.63
C GLY A 782 32.29 9.80 23.16
N VAL A 783 31.12 9.83 22.52
CA VAL A 783 29.93 9.06 22.94
C VAL A 783 30.06 7.61 22.49
N LYS A 784 29.66 6.66 23.34
CA LYS A 784 29.74 5.23 23.05
C LYS A 784 28.76 4.86 21.92
N ILE A 785 29.27 4.22 20.87
CA ILE A 785 28.47 3.77 19.74
C ILE A 785 28.29 2.25 19.83
N ILE A 786 27.09 1.76 19.59
CA ILE A 786 26.77 0.33 19.55
C ILE A 786 25.98 0.01 18.27
N ASP A 787 26.17 -1.18 17.72
CA ASP A 787 25.37 -1.67 16.60
C ASP A 787 24.09 -2.40 17.07
N GLU A 788 23.25 -2.82 16.11
CA GLU A 788 22.02 -3.57 16.45
C GLU A 788 22.31 -4.92 17.12
N ALA A 789 23.41 -5.59 16.78
CA ALA A 789 23.77 -6.88 17.37
C ALA A 789 24.20 -6.75 18.84
N ALA A 790 24.94 -5.69 19.17
CA ALA A 790 25.29 -5.31 20.54
C ALA A 790 24.05 -4.84 21.30
N PHE A 791 23.19 -4.02 20.69
CA PHE A 791 21.93 -3.60 21.31
C PHE A 791 21.00 -4.79 21.61
N ARG A 792 20.89 -5.77 20.71
CA ARG A 792 20.17 -7.04 20.92
C ARG A 792 20.73 -7.92 22.05
N LYS A 793 21.96 -7.68 22.52
CA LYS A 793 22.55 -8.31 23.73
C LYS A 793 22.32 -7.49 25.00
N MET A 794 21.77 -6.28 24.86
CA MET A 794 21.33 -5.40 25.95
C MET A 794 19.79 -5.40 26.12
N LEU A 795 19.09 -6.02 25.16
CA LEU A 795 17.70 -6.47 25.26
C LEU A 795 17.61 -7.77 26.07
#